data_AF-A0A8H6ZX33-F1
#
_entry.id   AF-A0A8H6ZX33-F1
#
_cell.length_a   1.000
_cell.length_b   1.000
_cell.length_c   1.000
_cell.angle_alpha   90.00
_cell.angle_beta   90.00
_cell.angle_gamma   90.00
#
_symmetry.space_group_name_H-M   'P 1'
#
loop_
_entity.id
_entity.type
_entity.pdbx_description
1 polymer ?
#
loop_
_entity_poly.entity_id
_entity_poly.type
_entity_poly.pdbx_seq_one_letter_code
_entity_poly.pdbx_strand_id
1 'polypeptide(L)'
;MLANVCWTCKSDPNFSDKIRHIRDPKLRMAVVWSHCKTKMICEPDEQKDEADGADAEEPKKGHGGCGYTQPQVRKEGLKLFVQSKKSKEDDEDGKLLQTDKRLITPSEVYTTFKKMTDSDLQIIGLSEEYARPEWMILTVMPVPQPPVRPSIAVDRGAMRSEDDLTYKLGDIIKVSANVRSCEQEGAPAHVISEFEQLLQFHVATYMDNDIAGIPQALQKSGRPVKAIRARLKGKEGRLPGNLMGKRVDFSGRTVISGDPNLELDEVGVPKSIAMNLTSPERVTPFNISYLQELVRNGPTTYPGAWYVVRDTGERIDLRYNKRADAFLQYGWIVERHLKDGDYVLFNRQPSLHKMSMMSHQVKLMPYSMFRLNLSVTPPYNADFDGDEMNMQLSPQANKSVMGIVQDTLCGIRKLTLRDTFMDWNAVQNILLWVPDWDGIVPIPAIIKPKPMWTGKQILSLAIPRGINIFPAAEPISSNPVFDDGMCIENGEIAWGIVEKKTVGASQGGLVHVVFREKGPEGARAKVVNYWLFHNGFSIGIGDTIADAKTMAFITQTIASHKAKVAAITERATIDELKAAPGMTIRESFESQVERQLNLACDTSGQYAQKNLKEDNNVKQMVVAGSKGSFINISQMSVCVGQQSVEGRRIPFGFHHRTLPHFTKDDFSPEARGFVENSYLRGLTPQEFFFHAMAGREGLIDTAVKTAETGYIQCRLVKALEDVQVCYDGTVRNSLGDLIQFVYGEDGMDGAFIEKQNIATFGVNHAQFKHNYHVDVVDPAGGFLPGVLQVGVDDSSPELQAKLDKEFAQLCEDRKLLRDFVFPRAVPGSAHYLPVNLNRVVQNACQIFHTDRQKPSDLEPAYIVDAVRDLVKRLIVVRGDDALSREAQTNATLNFSMHLRATFASRKVLEQHHLSILCPASASTGRAKIDGGDNRNTVLEIRSHTVATVGKFYIP
;
A
#
# COMPACT_ATOMS: atom_id res chain seq x y z
N MET A 1 -7.07 19.55 -38.77
CA MET A 1 -7.44 20.97 -39.00
C MET A 1 -7.39 21.31 -40.47
N LEU A 2 -6.24 21.34 -41.14
CA LEU A 2 -6.16 21.62 -42.59
C LEU A 2 -7.06 20.71 -43.46
N ALA A 3 -7.16 19.42 -43.13
CA ALA A 3 -8.07 18.49 -43.81
C ALA A 3 -9.56 18.68 -43.46
N ASN A 4 -9.90 19.61 -42.57
CA ASN A 4 -11.27 19.81 -42.05
C ASN A 4 -11.84 21.20 -42.39
N VAL A 5 -11.03 22.13 -42.94
CA VAL A 5 -11.42 23.56 -43.06
C VAL A 5 -12.54 23.80 -44.06
N CYS A 6 -12.61 22.98 -45.11
CA CYS A 6 -13.57 23.17 -46.20
C CYS A 6 -14.86 22.35 -46.04
N TRP A 7 -14.96 21.55 -44.98
CA TRP A 7 -16.06 20.60 -44.81
C TRP A 7 -16.63 20.70 -43.40
N THR A 8 -17.69 21.50 -43.26
CA THR A 8 -18.49 21.57 -42.04
C THR A 8 -19.97 21.48 -42.37
N CYS A 9 -20.36 20.30 -42.83
CA CYS A 9 -21.73 19.99 -43.17
C CYS A 9 -22.46 19.45 -41.93
N LYS A 10 -23.28 20.30 -41.28
CA LYS A 10 -24.28 19.85 -40.28
C LYS A 10 -25.39 19.00 -40.92
N SER A 11 -25.48 18.97 -42.25
CA SER A 11 -26.53 18.25 -42.98
C SER A 11 -26.15 16.81 -43.36
N ASP A 12 -24.94 16.33 -43.07
CA ASP A 12 -24.64 14.88 -43.09
C ASP A 12 -25.13 14.23 -41.78
N PRO A 13 -26.22 13.43 -41.81
CA PRO A 13 -26.80 12.84 -40.61
C PRO A 13 -25.81 11.90 -39.91
N ASN A 14 -24.98 11.19 -40.68
CA ASN A 14 -24.01 10.23 -40.17
C ASN A 14 -22.87 10.93 -39.40
N PHE A 15 -22.49 12.13 -39.83
CA PHE A 15 -21.52 12.96 -39.13
C PHE A 15 -22.09 13.57 -37.84
N SER A 16 -23.32 14.10 -37.93
CA SER A 16 -24.04 14.66 -36.78
C SER A 16 -24.23 13.62 -35.67
N ASP A 17 -24.69 12.41 -36.01
CA ASP A 17 -24.90 11.32 -35.05
C ASP A 17 -23.59 10.85 -34.40
N LYS A 18 -22.49 10.77 -35.18
CA LYS A 18 -21.17 10.40 -34.65
C LYS A 18 -20.65 11.40 -33.60
N ILE A 19 -20.94 12.69 -33.76
CA ILE A 19 -20.43 13.74 -32.87
C ILE A 19 -21.33 13.95 -31.67
N ARG A 20 -22.64 13.76 -31.83
CA ARG A 20 -23.67 14.01 -30.81
C ARG A 20 -23.37 13.36 -29.46
N HIS A 21 -22.79 12.16 -29.46
CA HIS A 21 -22.52 11.39 -28.25
C HIS A 21 -21.12 11.63 -27.65
N ILE A 22 -20.22 12.32 -28.34
CA ILE A 22 -18.83 12.48 -27.89
C ILE A 22 -18.70 13.78 -27.10
N ARG A 23 -18.64 13.67 -25.77
CA ARG A 23 -18.47 14.83 -24.86
C ARG A 23 -17.03 15.34 -24.82
N ASP A 24 -16.04 14.46 -24.84
CA ASP A 24 -14.62 14.84 -24.77
C ASP A 24 -14.19 15.57 -26.07
N PRO A 25 -13.78 16.84 -25.98
CA PRO A 25 -13.34 17.62 -27.14
C PRO A 25 -12.17 16.99 -27.92
N LYS A 26 -11.26 16.26 -27.24
CA LYS A 26 -10.09 15.64 -27.91
C LYS A 26 -10.51 14.44 -28.74
N LEU A 27 -11.33 13.56 -28.17
CA LEU A 27 -11.90 12.42 -28.91
C LEU A 27 -12.78 12.91 -30.06
N ARG A 28 -13.56 13.99 -29.83
CA ARG A 28 -14.37 14.62 -30.86
C ARG A 28 -13.52 15.07 -32.03
N MET A 29 -12.41 15.77 -31.78
CA MET A 29 -11.48 16.21 -32.83
C MET A 29 -10.93 15.04 -33.66
N ALA A 30 -10.60 13.90 -33.02
CA ALA A 30 -10.08 12.72 -33.70
C ALA A 30 -11.13 12.03 -34.59
N VAL A 31 -12.38 11.97 -34.14
CA VAL A 31 -13.51 11.43 -34.91
C VAL A 31 -13.86 12.34 -36.07
N VAL A 32 -13.96 13.65 -35.84
CA VAL A 32 -14.17 14.65 -36.89
C VAL A 32 -13.09 14.52 -37.95
N TRP A 33 -11.81 14.51 -37.56
CA TRP A 33 -10.70 14.33 -38.50
C TRP A 33 -10.77 12.99 -39.27
N SER A 34 -11.12 11.90 -38.59
CA SER A 34 -11.24 10.58 -39.24
C SER A 34 -12.36 10.52 -40.26
N HIS A 35 -13.40 11.34 -40.09
CA HIS A 35 -14.47 11.52 -41.05
C HIS A 35 -14.06 12.45 -42.20
N CYS A 36 -13.54 13.63 -41.90
CA CYS A 36 -13.16 14.63 -42.89
C CYS A 36 -12.04 14.13 -43.84
N LYS A 37 -11.10 13.30 -43.35
CA LYS A 37 -9.97 12.83 -44.18
C LYS A 37 -10.38 11.98 -45.38
N THR A 38 -11.58 11.38 -45.38
CA THR A 38 -12.09 10.58 -46.51
C THR A 38 -12.79 11.44 -47.55
N LYS A 39 -13.24 12.64 -47.17
CA LYS A 39 -13.89 13.60 -48.05
C LYS A 39 -12.83 14.42 -48.77
N MET A 40 -12.64 14.13 -50.05
CA MET A 40 -11.63 14.75 -50.90
C MET A 40 -12.19 15.85 -51.82
N ILE A 41 -13.49 16.15 -51.76
CA ILE A 41 -14.16 17.15 -52.57
C ILE A 41 -15.10 17.95 -51.65
N CYS A 42 -15.10 19.26 -51.78
CA CYS A 42 -16.11 20.13 -51.16
C CYS A 42 -17.32 20.21 -52.09
N GLU A 43 -18.35 19.41 -51.82
CA GLU A 43 -19.55 19.30 -52.66
C GLU A 43 -20.31 20.66 -52.69
N PRO A 44 -20.56 21.27 -53.86
CA PRO A 44 -21.36 22.49 -53.93
C PRO A 44 -22.85 22.19 -53.73
N ASP A 45 -23.63 23.21 -53.38
CA ASP A 45 -25.08 23.06 -53.26
C ASP A 45 -25.73 22.89 -54.64
N GLU A 46 -26.71 21.98 -54.77
CA GLU A 46 -27.49 21.81 -56.00
C GLU A 46 -28.29 23.10 -56.29
N GLN A 47 -28.13 23.66 -57.49
CA GLN A 47 -28.90 24.82 -57.93
C GLN A 47 -30.37 24.40 -58.15
N LYS A 48 -31.32 25.17 -57.60
CA LYS A 48 -32.76 24.98 -57.89
C LYS A 48 -33.03 25.36 -59.35
N ASP A 49 -33.43 24.39 -60.17
CA ASP A 49 -34.15 24.68 -61.41
C ASP A 49 -35.58 25.11 -61.06
N GLU A 50 -36.01 26.31 -61.50
CA GLU A 50 -37.35 26.90 -61.23
C GLU A 50 -38.50 26.23 -61.99
N ALA A 51 -38.40 24.94 -62.31
CA ALA A 51 -39.42 24.21 -63.05
C ALA A 51 -39.58 22.79 -62.49
N ASP A 52 -40.21 22.67 -61.33
CA ASP A 52 -41.23 21.63 -61.10
C ASP A 52 -41.96 21.88 -59.78
N GLY A 53 -43.28 21.98 -59.89
CA GLY A 53 -44.20 22.00 -58.77
C GLY A 53 -44.79 20.62 -58.52
N ALA A 54 -45.23 20.43 -57.26
CA ALA A 54 -45.98 19.32 -56.69
C ALA A 54 -45.14 18.15 -56.14
N ASP A 55 -45.28 17.99 -54.81
CA ASP A 55 -44.84 16.89 -53.93
C ASP A 55 -43.32 16.63 -53.84
N ALA A 56 -42.62 17.45 -53.04
CA ALA A 56 -41.22 17.25 -52.73
C ALA A 56 -40.97 17.23 -51.21
N GLU A 57 -40.22 16.22 -50.77
CA GLU A 57 -39.58 16.11 -49.46
C GLU A 57 -38.99 17.46 -49.02
N GLU A 58 -38.95 17.72 -47.70
CA GLU A 58 -38.32 18.92 -47.14
C GLU A 58 -36.97 19.19 -47.85
N PRO A 59 -36.74 20.43 -48.35
CA PRO A 59 -35.56 20.72 -49.13
C PRO A 59 -34.30 20.45 -48.30
N LYS A 60 -33.43 19.54 -48.79
CA LYS A 60 -32.10 19.31 -48.20
C LYS A 60 -31.38 20.66 -48.12
N LYS A 61 -31.16 21.16 -46.90
CA LYS A 61 -30.35 22.37 -46.69
C LYS A 61 -28.94 22.12 -47.23
N GLY A 62 -28.59 22.85 -48.28
CA GLY A 62 -27.24 22.96 -48.79
C GLY A 62 -26.26 23.40 -47.69
N HIS A 63 -25.00 23.00 -47.84
CA HIS A 63 -23.90 23.26 -46.91
C HIS A 63 -22.91 24.31 -47.43
N GLY A 64 -23.22 25.00 -48.54
CA GLY A 64 -22.46 26.13 -49.07
C GLY A 64 -21.08 25.78 -49.60
N GLY A 65 -20.87 24.54 -50.07
CA GLY A 65 -19.55 24.08 -50.50
C GLY A 65 -19.04 24.79 -51.76
N CYS A 66 -17.71 24.94 -51.85
CA CYS A 66 -17.04 25.74 -52.88
C CYS A 66 -16.63 24.96 -54.14
N GLY A 67 -16.93 23.66 -54.23
CA GLY A 67 -16.61 22.82 -55.40
C GLY A 67 -15.15 22.37 -55.54
N TYR A 68 -14.25 22.86 -54.69
CA TYR A 68 -12.81 22.57 -54.81
C TYR A 68 -12.42 21.19 -54.25
N THR A 69 -11.53 20.50 -54.99
CA THR A 69 -10.87 19.27 -54.53
C THR A 69 -9.93 19.56 -53.36
N GLN A 70 -10.08 18.80 -52.28
CA GLN A 70 -9.21 18.90 -51.12
C GLN A 70 -7.85 18.27 -51.41
N PRO A 71 -6.73 19.00 -51.21
CA PRO A 71 -5.40 18.43 -51.41
C PRO A 71 -5.00 17.48 -50.28
N GLN A 72 -4.19 16.47 -50.58
CA GLN A 72 -3.56 15.65 -49.54
C GLN A 72 -2.35 16.39 -48.98
N VAL A 73 -2.41 16.75 -47.68
CA VAL A 73 -1.30 17.41 -46.99
C VAL A 73 -0.38 16.37 -46.36
N ARG A 74 0.92 16.44 -46.67
CA ARG A 74 1.97 15.61 -46.06
C ARG A 74 3.01 16.47 -45.35
N LYS A 75 3.51 15.99 -44.21
CA LYS A 75 4.57 16.64 -43.44
C LYS A 75 5.92 16.04 -43.80
N GLU A 76 6.89 16.90 -44.11
CA GLU A 76 8.29 16.54 -44.32
C GLU A 76 9.17 17.50 -43.51
N GLY A 77 9.80 17.00 -42.44
CA GLY A 77 10.55 17.85 -41.50
C GLY A 77 9.66 18.92 -40.86
N LEU A 78 10.02 20.20 -41.06
CA LEU A 78 9.25 21.38 -40.60
C LEU A 78 8.28 21.92 -41.66
N LYS A 79 8.19 21.30 -42.84
CA LYS A 79 7.40 21.79 -43.98
C LYS A 79 6.15 20.95 -44.20
N LEU A 80 5.12 21.58 -44.78
CA LEU A 80 3.88 20.93 -45.19
C LEU A 80 3.75 21.02 -46.72
N PHE A 81 3.58 19.88 -47.37
CA PHE A 81 3.41 19.79 -48.81
C PHE A 81 2.00 19.35 -49.17
N VAL A 82 1.41 19.99 -50.17
CA VAL A 82 0.19 19.60 -50.84
C VAL A 82 0.52 18.70 -52.02
N GLN A 83 -0.18 17.57 -52.09
CA GLN A 83 -0.22 16.70 -53.26
C GLN A 83 -1.64 16.71 -53.81
N SER A 84 -1.81 17.19 -55.04
CA SER A 84 -3.06 17.06 -55.78
C SER A 84 -3.00 15.87 -56.73
N LYS A 85 -4.08 15.10 -56.83
CA LYS A 85 -4.27 14.12 -57.91
C LYS A 85 -5.16 14.80 -58.96
N LYS A 86 -4.64 15.02 -60.17
CA LYS A 86 -5.48 15.41 -61.31
C LYS A 86 -6.46 14.28 -61.63
N SER A 87 -7.71 14.63 -61.95
CA SER A 87 -8.74 13.72 -62.47
C SER A 87 -8.31 13.16 -63.83
N LYS A 88 -8.80 11.95 -64.15
CA LYS A 88 -8.46 11.20 -65.38
C LYS A 88 -8.98 11.85 -66.69
N GLU A 89 -9.67 12.98 -66.64
CA GLU A 89 -10.37 13.55 -67.81
C GLU A 89 -9.60 14.67 -68.54
N ASP A 90 -8.44 15.10 -68.03
CA ASP A 90 -7.69 16.26 -68.57
C ASP A 90 -6.43 15.91 -69.41
N ASP A 91 -6.20 14.65 -69.81
CA ASP A 91 -4.98 14.26 -70.53
C ASP A 91 -5.26 13.67 -71.92
N GLU A 92 -5.27 14.52 -72.97
CA GLU A 92 -5.05 14.09 -74.37
C GLU A 92 -3.56 13.88 -74.72
N ASP A 93 -2.62 14.19 -73.82
CA ASP A 93 -1.18 13.98 -74.06
C ASP A 93 -0.55 13.05 -73.01
N GLY A 94 -0.27 11.81 -73.42
CA GLY A 94 0.29 10.74 -72.59
C GLY A 94 1.68 10.99 -72.00
N LYS A 95 1.80 11.90 -71.02
CA LYS A 95 2.95 12.00 -70.11
C LYS A 95 2.59 11.43 -68.74
N LEU A 96 3.53 10.67 -68.18
CA LEU A 96 3.47 10.07 -66.83
C LEU A 96 2.91 11.03 -65.78
N LEU A 97 1.91 10.58 -65.01
CA LEU A 97 1.32 11.31 -63.88
C LEU A 97 2.41 11.80 -62.90
N GLN A 98 2.81 13.06 -63.00
CA GLN A 98 3.62 13.71 -61.98
C GLN A 98 2.66 14.32 -60.97
N THR A 99 2.58 13.74 -59.77
CA THR A 99 1.83 14.34 -58.65
C THR A 99 2.42 15.71 -58.35
N ASP A 100 1.64 16.76 -58.55
CA ASP A 100 2.09 18.14 -58.30
C ASP A 100 2.27 18.34 -56.79
N LYS A 101 3.53 18.54 -56.38
CA LYS A 101 3.94 18.66 -54.98
C LYS A 101 4.27 20.12 -54.69
N ARG A 102 3.33 20.84 -54.09
CA ARG A 102 3.46 22.26 -53.74
C ARG A 102 3.72 22.44 -52.25
N LEU A 103 4.64 23.31 -51.87
CA LEU A 103 4.83 23.74 -50.48
C LEU A 103 3.69 24.68 -50.06
N ILE A 104 3.04 24.40 -48.92
CA ILE A 104 2.13 25.35 -48.26
C ILE A 104 2.96 26.25 -47.36
N THR A 105 2.77 27.56 -47.47
CA THR A 105 3.43 28.55 -46.60
C THR A 105 2.64 28.75 -45.30
N PRO A 106 3.29 29.13 -44.17
CA PRO A 106 2.58 29.42 -42.93
C PRO A 106 1.55 30.55 -43.05
N SER A 107 1.78 31.54 -43.93
CA SER A 107 0.87 32.66 -44.17
C SER A 107 -0.44 32.22 -44.86
N GLU A 108 -0.35 31.27 -45.80
CA GLU A 108 -1.52 30.62 -46.42
C GLU A 108 -2.36 29.89 -45.37
N VAL A 109 -1.73 29.14 -44.46
CA VAL A 109 -2.43 28.44 -43.37
C VAL A 109 -3.08 29.42 -42.40
N TYR A 110 -2.38 30.48 -42.02
CA TYR A 110 -2.89 31.51 -41.10
C TYR A 110 -4.15 32.18 -41.63
N THR A 111 -4.14 32.57 -42.91
CA THR A 111 -5.29 33.18 -43.57
C THR A 111 -6.46 32.20 -43.67
N THR A 112 -6.16 30.92 -43.90
CA THR A 112 -7.16 29.85 -43.98
C THR A 112 -7.81 29.59 -42.61
N PHE A 113 -7.02 29.50 -41.53
CA PHE A 113 -7.54 29.32 -40.17
C PHE A 113 -8.35 30.52 -39.67
N LYS A 114 -7.96 31.74 -40.04
CA LYS A 114 -8.71 32.96 -39.70
C LYS A 114 -10.10 33.01 -40.33
N LYS A 115 -10.33 32.28 -41.44
CA LYS A 115 -11.64 32.19 -42.11
C LYS A 115 -12.58 31.15 -41.47
N MET A 116 -12.11 30.34 -40.52
CA MET A 116 -12.96 29.37 -39.84
C MET A 116 -14.01 30.06 -38.97
N THR A 117 -15.26 29.58 -39.03
CA THR A 117 -16.34 30.14 -38.21
C THR A 117 -16.29 29.58 -36.79
N ASP A 118 -16.81 30.32 -35.81
CA ASP A 118 -16.79 29.88 -34.41
C ASP A 118 -17.66 28.62 -34.20
N SER A 119 -18.72 28.44 -35.01
CA SER A 119 -19.50 27.20 -35.02
C SER A 119 -18.67 25.98 -35.45
N ASP A 120 -17.73 26.14 -36.37
CA ASP A 120 -16.85 25.06 -36.82
C ASP A 120 -15.85 24.68 -35.71
N LEU A 121 -15.38 25.67 -34.95
CA LEU A 121 -14.48 25.45 -33.81
C LEU A 121 -15.15 24.59 -32.75
N GLN A 122 -16.40 24.87 -32.39
CA GLN A 122 -17.15 24.08 -31.42
C GLN A 122 -17.39 22.63 -31.87
N ILE A 123 -17.65 22.42 -33.16
CA ILE A 123 -17.82 21.07 -33.75
C ILE A 123 -16.51 20.29 -33.66
N ILE A 124 -15.38 20.93 -33.98
CA ILE A 124 -14.06 20.30 -33.90
C ILE A 124 -13.66 20.01 -32.44
N GLY A 125 -14.19 20.76 -31.48
CA GLY A 125 -13.84 20.66 -30.06
C GLY A 125 -12.77 21.67 -29.62
N LEU A 126 -12.70 22.82 -30.29
CA LEU A 126 -11.85 23.96 -29.92
C LEU A 126 -12.68 25.07 -29.26
N SER A 127 -12.01 25.88 -28.45
CA SER A 127 -12.62 27.03 -27.77
C SER A 127 -12.35 28.32 -28.55
N GLU A 128 -13.39 29.12 -28.74
CA GLU A 128 -13.31 30.46 -29.36
C GLU A 128 -12.50 31.44 -28.50
N GLU A 129 -12.56 31.31 -27.17
CA GLU A 129 -11.90 32.21 -26.23
C GLU A 129 -10.45 31.82 -25.95
N TYR A 130 -10.15 30.52 -25.84
CA TYR A 130 -8.87 30.05 -25.32
C TYR A 130 -7.97 29.38 -26.36
N ALA A 131 -8.49 28.90 -27.49
CA ALA A 131 -7.73 28.03 -28.38
C ALA A 131 -8.15 28.15 -29.87
N ARG A 132 -8.10 29.36 -30.43
CA ARG A 132 -8.37 29.54 -31.87
C ARG A 132 -7.22 28.94 -32.74
N PRO A 133 -7.53 28.28 -33.86
CA PRO A 133 -6.53 27.59 -34.69
C PRO A 133 -5.41 28.49 -35.21
N GLU A 134 -5.71 29.75 -35.52
CA GLU A 134 -4.73 30.71 -36.03
C GLU A 134 -3.66 31.07 -34.99
N TRP A 135 -3.93 30.91 -33.69
CA TRP A 135 -2.95 31.13 -32.61
C TRP A 135 -1.90 30.02 -32.54
N MET A 136 -2.10 28.90 -33.23
CA MET A 136 -1.06 27.86 -33.36
C MET A 136 0.10 28.30 -34.26
N ILE A 137 -0.08 29.36 -35.05
CA ILE A 137 0.95 29.95 -35.90
C ILE A 137 1.54 31.17 -35.19
N LEU A 138 2.83 31.10 -34.87
CA LEU A 138 3.52 32.15 -34.14
C LEU A 138 3.80 33.35 -35.06
N THR A 139 3.03 34.42 -34.88
CA THR A 139 3.29 35.74 -35.48
C THR A 139 4.05 36.66 -34.54
N VAL A 140 3.83 36.50 -33.23
CA VAL A 140 4.51 37.24 -32.15
C VAL A 140 5.08 36.22 -31.17
N MET A 141 6.40 36.24 -30.98
CA MET A 141 7.09 35.32 -30.07
C MET A 141 7.30 35.98 -28.69
N PRO A 142 6.75 35.43 -27.60
CA PRO A 142 6.97 35.97 -26.27
C PRO A 142 8.41 35.68 -25.81
N VAL A 143 9.12 36.71 -25.34
CA VAL A 143 10.46 36.56 -24.78
C VAL A 143 10.36 36.42 -23.26
N PRO A 144 10.80 35.30 -22.67
CA PRO A 144 10.72 35.11 -21.23
C PRO A 144 11.64 36.07 -20.48
N GLN A 145 11.19 36.49 -19.31
CA GLN A 145 11.96 37.37 -18.42
C GLN A 145 13.23 36.69 -17.86
N PRO A 146 14.25 37.46 -17.41
CA PRO A 146 15.52 36.92 -16.91
C PRO A 146 15.43 35.83 -15.82
N PRO A 147 14.47 35.83 -14.88
CA PRO A 147 14.32 34.73 -13.92
C PRO A 147 14.12 33.33 -14.54
N VAL A 148 13.58 33.26 -15.75
CA VAL A 148 13.40 31.98 -16.49
C VAL A 148 14.69 31.57 -17.21
N ARG A 149 15.56 32.53 -17.52
CA ARG A 149 16.81 32.40 -18.27
C ARG A 149 17.96 33.13 -17.55
N PRO A 150 18.35 32.66 -16.35
CA PRO A 150 19.27 33.39 -15.49
C PRO A 150 20.66 33.49 -16.09
N SER A 151 21.27 34.68 -15.99
CA SER A 151 22.69 34.90 -16.34
C SER A 151 23.58 34.55 -15.17
N ILE A 152 24.64 33.77 -15.39
CA ILE A 152 25.65 33.47 -14.37
C ILE A 152 26.84 34.41 -14.61
N ALA A 153 27.12 35.29 -13.66
CA ALA A 153 28.31 36.13 -13.68
C ALA A 153 29.41 35.49 -12.83
N VAL A 154 30.59 35.25 -13.43
CA VAL A 154 31.79 34.79 -12.74
C VAL A 154 32.74 35.99 -12.60
N ASP A 155 33.39 36.13 -11.43
CA ASP A 155 34.30 37.22 -11.07
C ASP A 155 33.75 38.65 -11.26
N ARG A 156 32.85 39.07 -10.35
CA ARG A 156 32.31 40.44 -10.27
C ARG A 156 31.90 41.05 -11.63
N GLY A 157 31.44 40.21 -12.56
CA GLY A 157 30.88 40.62 -13.85
C GLY A 157 31.85 40.69 -15.03
N ALA A 158 33.12 40.29 -14.88
CA ALA A 158 34.08 40.29 -15.99
C ALA A 158 33.77 39.21 -17.05
N MET A 159 33.26 38.04 -16.65
CA MET A 159 32.79 37.01 -17.57
C MET A 159 31.32 36.68 -17.28
N ARG A 160 30.47 36.85 -18.29
CA ARG A 160 29.05 36.49 -18.25
C ARG A 160 28.82 35.22 -19.05
N SER A 161 28.30 34.19 -18.38
CA SER A 161 27.76 33.00 -19.02
C SER A 161 26.25 33.13 -19.05
N GLU A 162 25.70 33.36 -20.23
CA GLU A 162 24.26 33.49 -20.44
C GLU A 162 23.60 32.11 -20.53
N ASP A 163 22.31 32.04 -20.24
CA ASP A 163 21.54 30.80 -20.36
C ASP A 163 21.39 30.36 -21.83
N ASP A 164 21.29 29.04 -22.05
CA ASP A 164 21.06 28.41 -23.36
C ASP A 164 19.88 29.03 -24.15
N LEU A 165 18.79 29.43 -23.47
CA LEU A 165 17.65 30.10 -24.08
C LEU A 165 18.01 31.51 -24.57
N THR A 166 18.85 32.24 -23.84
CA THR A 166 19.30 33.58 -24.23
C THR A 166 20.15 33.50 -25.51
N TYR A 167 21.06 32.52 -25.60
CA TYR A 167 21.83 32.31 -26.83
C TYR A 167 20.93 32.02 -28.03
N LYS A 168 19.96 31.11 -27.86
CA LYS A 168 19.05 30.73 -28.94
C LYS A 168 18.13 31.89 -29.37
N LEU A 169 17.64 32.70 -28.43
CA LEU A 169 16.90 33.93 -28.73
C LEU A 169 17.75 34.94 -29.51
N GLY A 170 19.03 35.07 -29.17
CA GLY A 170 19.97 35.88 -29.93
C GLY A 170 20.09 35.45 -31.39
N ASP A 171 20.13 34.14 -31.65
CA ASP A 171 20.14 33.60 -33.02
C ASP A 171 18.81 33.84 -33.75
N ILE A 172 17.67 33.67 -33.07
CA ILE A 172 16.34 33.95 -33.64
C ILE A 172 16.23 35.42 -34.09
N ILE A 173 16.67 36.36 -33.25
CA ILE A 173 16.62 37.80 -33.57
C ILE A 173 17.52 38.12 -34.75
N LYS A 174 18.74 37.55 -34.80
CA LYS A 174 19.67 37.76 -35.92
C LYS A 174 19.09 37.27 -37.24
N VAL A 175 18.55 36.05 -37.27
CA VAL A 175 17.96 35.50 -38.50
C VAL A 175 16.71 36.28 -38.90
N SER A 176 15.86 36.68 -37.94
CA SER A 176 14.68 37.52 -38.20
C SER A 176 15.04 38.89 -38.78
N ALA A 177 16.09 39.55 -38.28
CA ALA A 177 16.58 40.81 -38.82
C ALA A 177 17.10 40.64 -40.26
N ASN A 178 17.80 39.52 -40.54
CA ASN A 178 18.30 39.22 -41.88
C ASN A 178 17.15 38.96 -42.88
N VAL A 179 16.13 38.18 -42.50
CA VAL A 179 14.92 37.98 -43.34
C VAL A 179 14.31 39.34 -43.71
N ARG A 180 14.13 40.21 -42.71
CA ARG A 180 13.56 41.55 -42.90
C ARG A 180 14.43 42.44 -43.81
N SER A 181 15.76 42.40 -43.68
CA SER A 181 16.67 43.15 -44.57
C SER A 181 16.55 42.65 -46.01
N CYS A 182 16.56 41.33 -46.22
CA CYS A 182 16.42 40.73 -47.54
C CYS A 182 15.07 41.07 -48.22
N GLU A 183 13.98 41.13 -47.46
CA GLU A 183 12.67 41.57 -47.97
C GLU A 183 12.68 43.06 -48.37
N GLN A 184 13.32 43.93 -47.57
CA GLN A 184 13.39 45.36 -47.84
C GLN A 184 14.30 45.72 -49.02
N GLU A 185 15.39 44.98 -49.19
CA GLU A 185 16.37 45.16 -50.27
C GLU A 185 15.92 44.53 -51.59
N GLY A 186 14.80 43.81 -51.61
CA GLY A 186 14.28 43.14 -52.81
C GLY A 186 15.11 41.94 -53.26
N ALA A 187 15.63 41.16 -52.31
CA ALA A 187 16.44 39.97 -52.59
C ALA A 187 15.64 38.89 -53.36
N PRO A 188 16.32 37.99 -54.12
CA PRO A 188 15.65 36.90 -54.83
C PRO A 188 14.84 35.99 -53.89
N ALA A 189 13.65 35.58 -54.32
CA ALA A 189 12.71 34.78 -53.51
C ALA A 189 13.31 33.49 -52.93
N HIS A 190 14.25 32.85 -53.64
CA HIS A 190 14.95 31.66 -53.15
C HIS A 190 15.74 31.95 -51.86
N VAL A 191 16.43 33.09 -51.79
CA VAL A 191 17.27 33.49 -50.65
C VAL A 191 16.41 33.80 -49.43
N ILE A 192 15.28 34.50 -49.64
CA ILE A 192 14.31 34.77 -48.57
C ILE A 192 13.79 33.45 -47.98
N SER A 193 13.40 32.50 -48.84
CA SER A 193 12.93 31.17 -48.41
C SER A 193 13.98 30.39 -47.61
N GLU A 194 15.28 30.51 -47.90
CA GLU A 194 16.33 29.86 -47.09
C GLU A 194 16.43 30.46 -45.69
N PHE A 195 16.41 31.79 -45.56
CA PHE A 195 16.44 32.45 -44.26
C PHE A 195 15.13 32.23 -43.46
N GLU A 196 13.98 32.14 -44.12
CA GLU A 196 12.71 31.75 -43.50
C GLU A 196 12.78 30.33 -42.92
N GLN A 197 13.37 29.38 -43.67
CA GLN A 197 13.56 28.02 -43.20
C GLN A 197 14.51 27.95 -42.00
N LEU A 198 15.56 28.77 -42.02
CA LEU A 198 16.47 28.88 -40.90
C LEU A 198 15.77 29.48 -39.66
N LEU A 199 14.94 30.51 -39.85
CA LEU A 199 14.13 31.09 -38.76
C LEU A 199 13.19 30.04 -38.16
N GLN A 200 12.48 29.30 -39.01
CA GLN A 200 11.60 28.20 -38.60
C GLN A 200 12.37 27.13 -37.80
N PHE A 201 13.59 26.78 -38.22
CA PHE A 201 14.46 25.85 -37.49
C PHE A 201 14.85 26.38 -36.11
N HIS A 202 15.28 27.65 -36.01
CA HIS A 202 15.68 28.23 -34.72
C HIS A 202 14.52 28.36 -33.75
N VAL A 203 13.33 28.74 -34.22
CA VAL A 203 12.11 28.82 -33.40
C VAL A 203 11.66 27.42 -32.95
N ALA A 204 11.68 26.43 -33.85
CA ALA A 204 11.32 25.05 -33.51
C ALA A 204 12.27 24.46 -32.45
N THR A 205 13.58 24.57 -32.66
CA THR A 205 14.61 24.05 -31.74
C THR A 205 14.72 24.81 -30.42
N TYR A 206 14.21 26.04 -30.35
CA TYR A 206 14.04 26.77 -29.08
C TYR A 206 12.97 26.13 -28.17
N MET A 207 11.86 25.70 -28.77
CA MET A 207 10.77 25.05 -28.05
C MET A 207 11.09 23.58 -27.77
N ASP A 208 11.57 22.87 -28.79
CA ASP A 208 11.89 21.43 -28.75
C ASP A 208 13.12 21.12 -29.61
N ASN A 209 14.23 20.75 -28.98
CA ASN A 209 15.47 20.41 -29.69
C ASN A 209 15.54 18.93 -30.10
N ASP A 210 14.62 18.09 -29.63
CA ASP A 210 14.64 16.64 -29.85
C ASP A 210 13.62 16.20 -30.92
N ILE A 211 13.42 17.03 -31.95
CA ILE A 211 12.48 16.75 -33.03
C ILE A 211 13.07 15.69 -33.97
N ALA A 212 12.34 14.60 -34.18
CA ALA A 212 12.78 13.50 -35.05
C ALA A 212 12.99 13.95 -36.51
N GLY A 213 14.12 13.57 -37.10
CA GLY A 213 14.47 13.87 -38.50
C GLY A 213 15.04 15.28 -38.73
N ILE A 214 15.29 16.05 -37.68
CA ILE A 214 15.88 17.39 -37.73
C ILE A 214 17.21 17.38 -36.97
N PRO A 215 18.28 18.01 -37.49
CA PRO A 215 19.55 18.10 -36.76
C PRO A 215 19.38 18.91 -35.47
N GLN A 216 19.98 18.44 -34.38
CA GLN A 216 19.92 19.15 -33.09
C GLN A 216 20.70 20.45 -33.15
N ALA A 217 20.17 21.50 -32.53
CA ALA A 217 20.90 22.73 -32.32
C ALA A 217 21.96 22.51 -31.22
N LEU A 218 23.22 22.73 -31.57
CA LEU A 218 24.37 22.56 -30.69
C LEU A 218 24.91 23.93 -30.26
N GLN A 219 25.44 24.00 -29.04
CA GLN A 219 26.25 25.11 -28.57
C GLN A 219 27.66 25.04 -29.19
N LYS A 220 28.45 26.11 -29.08
CA LYS A 220 29.84 26.16 -29.55
C LYS A 220 30.73 25.03 -29.00
N SER A 221 30.35 24.46 -27.86
CA SER A 221 31.03 23.32 -27.21
C SER A 221 30.64 21.94 -27.79
N GLY A 222 29.71 21.88 -28.74
CA GLY A 222 29.15 20.62 -29.26
C GLY A 222 28.05 20.01 -28.38
N ARG A 223 27.73 20.61 -27.23
CA ARG A 223 26.60 20.18 -26.39
C ARG A 223 25.26 20.61 -27.01
N PRO A 224 24.22 19.74 -27.03
CA PRO A 224 22.87 20.17 -27.39
C PRO A 224 22.34 21.28 -26.48
N VAL A 225 21.68 22.27 -27.09
CA VAL A 225 21.02 23.38 -26.37
C VAL A 225 19.82 22.85 -25.60
N LYS A 226 19.68 23.21 -24.30
CA LYS A 226 18.51 22.84 -23.49
C LYS A 226 17.29 23.70 -23.81
N ALA A 227 16.44 23.20 -24.71
CA ALA A 227 15.14 23.78 -25.06
C ALA A 227 14.12 23.76 -23.91
N ILE A 228 13.02 24.51 -24.07
CA ILE A 228 11.96 24.62 -23.05
C ILE A 228 11.35 23.25 -22.71
N ARG A 229 11.01 22.43 -23.72
CA ARG A 229 10.42 21.09 -23.52
C ARG A 229 11.34 20.19 -22.68
N ALA A 230 12.64 20.21 -22.94
CA ALA A 230 13.63 19.42 -22.22
C ALA A 230 13.79 19.86 -20.75
N ARG A 231 13.50 21.13 -20.42
CA ARG A 231 13.48 21.62 -19.03
C ARG A 231 12.25 21.14 -18.27
N LEU A 232 11.13 20.90 -18.96
CA LEU A 232 9.87 20.46 -18.34
C LEU A 232 9.79 18.93 -18.20
N LYS A 233 10.23 18.19 -19.23
CA LYS A 233 10.19 16.74 -19.32
C LYS A 233 11.38 16.08 -18.61
N GLY A 234 11.21 14.82 -18.22
CA GLY A 234 12.27 13.97 -17.67
C GLY A 234 12.27 13.95 -16.14
N LYS A 235 12.99 12.99 -15.56
CA LYS A 235 13.02 12.78 -14.09
C LYS A 235 13.62 13.96 -13.33
N GLU A 236 14.62 14.62 -13.92
CA GLU A 236 15.23 15.86 -13.40
C GLU A 236 14.58 17.13 -13.98
N GLY A 237 13.52 16.98 -14.80
CA GLY A 237 12.76 18.10 -15.32
C GLY A 237 11.99 18.81 -14.21
N ARG A 238 11.53 20.04 -14.49
CA ARG A 238 10.82 20.87 -13.50
C ARG A 238 9.56 20.21 -12.95
N LEU A 239 8.82 19.45 -13.77
CA LEU A 239 7.59 18.79 -13.33
C LEU A 239 7.89 17.71 -12.27
N PRO A 240 8.68 16.66 -12.54
CA PRO A 240 8.94 15.66 -11.50
C PRO A 240 9.94 16.13 -10.43
N GLY A 241 10.99 16.87 -10.81
CA GLY A 241 12.14 17.17 -9.96
C GLY A 241 12.07 18.47 -9.15
N ASN A 242 11.06 19.33 -9.37
CA ASN A 242 10.88 20.54 -8.56
C ASN A 242 9.46 20.68 -7.99
N LEU A 243 8.44 20.24 -8.73
CA LEU A 243 7.04 20.35 -8.28
C LEU A 243 6.58 19.11 -7.53
N MET A 244 6.87 17.91 -8.04
CA MET A 244 6.46 16.67 -7.36
C MET A 244 7.44 16.24 -6.26
N GLY A 245 8.75 16.44 -6.47
CA GLY A 245 9.77 16.22 -5.45
C GLY A 245 10.67 17.45 -5.37
N LYS A 246 10.91 17.99 -4.17
CA LYS A 246 11.81 19.12 -3.95
C LYS A 246 12.75 18.82 -2.79
N ARG A 247 13.95 19.39 -2.82
CA ARG A 247 14.79 19.46 -1.62
C ARG A 247 14.11 20.37 -0.59
N VAL A 248 14.01 19.89 0.64
CA VAL A 248 13.31 20.55 1.74
C VAL A 248 14.29 20.98 2.82
N ASP A 249 14.07 22.19 3.34
CA ASP A 249 14.75 22.69 4.54
C ASP A 249 14.19 22.01 5.79
N PHE A 250 14.82 22.23 6.96
CA PHE A 250 14.42 21.63 8.25
C PHE A 250 14.40 20.09 8.24
N SER A 251 15.40 19.50 7.59
CA SER A 251 15.56 18.06 7.52
C SER A 251 16.95 17.61 7.96
N GLY A 252 17.03 16.42 8.54
CA GLY A 252 18.28 15.77 8.95
C GLY A 252 18.34 14.35 8.42
N ARG A 253 19.54 13.86 8.11
CA ARG A 253 19.78 12.48 7.66
C ARG A 253 21.04 11.96 8.31
N THR A 254 20.97 10.76 8.88
CA THR A 254 22.13 10.03 9.42
C THR A 254 21.83 8.54 9.46
N VAL A 255 22.84 7.75 9.78
CA VAL A 255 22.76 6.30 9.96
C VAL A 255 21.86 5.97 11.16
N ILE A 256 21.11 4.88 11.04
CA ILE A 256 20.25 4.37 12.11
C ILE A 256 20.88 3.27 12.95
N SER A 257 20.43 3.14 14.19
CA SER A 257 20.81 2.09 15.13
C SER A 257 19.61 1.67 15.98
N GLY A 258 19.58 0.41 16.43
CA GLY A 258 18.54 -0.10 17.29
C GLY A 258 18.80 0.25 18.76
N ASP A 259 17.79 0.75 19.46
CA ASP A 259 17.85 0.95 20.91
C ASP A 259 16.61 0.34 21.58
N PRO A 260 16.76 -0.73 22.38
CA PRO A 260 15.63 -1.40 23.03
C PRO A 260 15.01 -0.59 24.19
N ASN A 261 15.68 0.46 24.66
CA ASN A 261 15.21 1.24 25.81
C ASN A 261 14.24 2.37 25.43
N LEU A 262 14.30 2.82 24.17
CA LEU A 262 13.39 3.83 23.62
C LEU A 262 11.96 3.29 23.53
N GLU A 263 10.99 4.18 23.76
CA GLU A 263 9.59 3.86 23.50
C GLU A 263 9.32 3.64 22.00
N LEU A 264 8.16 3.07 21.68
CA LEU A 264 7.81 2.72 20.29
C LEU A 264 7.65 3.96 19.40
N ASP A 265 7.15 5.05 19.97
CA ASP A 265 6.95 6.33 19.31
C ASP A 265 8.11 7.30 19.51
N GLU A 266 9.21 6.88 20.14
CA GLU A 266 10.40 7.72 20.34
C GLU A 266 11.47 7.46 19.26
N VAL A 267 12.13 8.54 18.85
CA VAL A 267 13.34 8.51 18.03
C VAL A 267 14.47 9.23 18.73
N GLY A 268 15.59 8.52 18.91
CA GLY A 268 16.82 9.08 19.44
C GLY A 268 17.47 10.02 18.43
N VAL A 269 17.51 11.31 18.73
CA VAL A 269 18.09 12.35 17.87
C VAL A 269 19.42 12.83 18.46
N PRO A 270 20.51 12.84 17.66
CA PRO A 270 21.77 13.45 18.03
C PRO A 270 21.64 14.93 18.42
N LYS A 271 22.31 15.33 19.51
CA LYS A 271 22.39 16.76 19.91
C LYS A 271 22.91 17.67 18.78
N SER A 272 23.83 17.18 17.95
CA SER A 272 24.36 17.93 16.80
C SER A 272 23.28 18.27 15.75
N ILE A 273 22.33 17.36 15.52
CA ILE A 273 21.19 17.58 14.62
C ILE A 273 20.16 18.47 15.29
N ALA A 274 19.84 18.20 16.57
CA ALA A 274 18.85 18.96 17.33
C ALA A 274 19.21 20.44 17.52
N MET A 275 20.50 20.76 17.63
CA MET A 275 20.98 22.14 17.70
C MET A 275 20.92 22.86 16.34
N ASN A 276 20.92 22.15 15.22
CA ASN A 276 20.83 22.77 13.90
C ASN A 276 19.37 22.92 13.42
N LEU A 277 18.49 21.99 13.80
CA LEU A 277 17.08 22.06 13.46
C LEU A 277 16.34 22.97 14.43
N THR A 278 15.56 23.90 13.88
CA THR A 278 14.78 24.85 14.67
C THR A 278 13.28 24.61 14.54
N SER A 279 12.56 24.90 15.62
CA SER A 279 11.11 24.92 15.65
C SER A 279 10.65 26.35 15.99
N PRO A 280 9.84 27.00 15.14
CA PRO A 280 9.34 28.34 15.41
C PRO A 280 8.26 28.28 16.51
N GLU A 281 8.56 28.84 17.68
CA GLU A 281 7.62 28.93 18.79
C GLU A 281 7.21 30.40 19.01
N ARG A 282 5.89 30.65 19.01
CA ARG A 282 5.36 32.00 19.24
C ARG A 282 5.43 32.35 20.73
N VAL A 283 5.88 33.56 21.03
CA VAL A 283 5.96 34.08 22.40
C VAL A 283 4.55 34.39 22.90
N THR A 284 4.19 33.71 23.97
CA THR A 284 2.93 33.83 24.72
C THR A 284 3.25 34.12 26.19
N PRO A 285 2.26 34.54 27.00
CA PRO A 285 2.46 34.73 28.43
C PRO A 285 2.98 33.48 29.17
N PHE A 286 2.68 32.29 28.65
CA PHE A 286 3.03 31.02 29.29
C PHE A 286 4.49 30.59 29.07
N ASN A 287 5.07 30.92 27.91
CA ASN A 287 6.41 30.46 27.52
C ASN A 287 7.46 31.57 27.46
N ILE A 288 7.08 32.84 27.69
CA ILE A 288 8.02 33.97 27.56
C ILE A 288 9.26 33.83 28.44
N SER A 289 9.13 33.37 29.68
CA SER A 289 10.26 33.17 30.59
C SER A 289 11.22 32.10 30.06
N TYR A 290 10.66 30.98 29.62
CA TYR A 290 11.40 29.86 29.02
C TYR A 290 12.11 30.29 27.72
N LEU A 291 11.40 30.95 26.80
CA LEU A 291 11.97 31.40 25.52
C LEU A 291 13.05 32.47 25.73
N GLN A 292 12.90 33.35 26.72
CA GLN A 292 13.91 34.34 27.06
C GLN A 292 15.21 33.68 27.50
N GLU A 293 15.13 32.58 28.27
CA GLU A 293 16.30 31.80 28.67
C GLU A 293 16.99 31.13 27.47
N LEU A 294 16.23 30.56 26.53
CA LEU A 294 16.78 29.98 25.31
C LEU A 294 17.51 31.01 24.43
N VAL A 295 16.93 32.21 24.31
CA VAL A 295 17.53 33.33 23.57
C VAL A 295 18.82 33.79 24.25
N ARG A 296 18.84 33.83 25.59
CA ARG A 296 20.04 34.16 26.39
C ARG A 296 21.14 33.12 26.21
N ASN A 297 20.80 31.84 26.15
CA ASN A 297 21.74 30.74 25.91
C ASN A 297 22.33 30.80 24.49
N GLY A 298 21.57 31.34 23.53
CA GLY A 298 21.98 31.49 22.14
C GLY A 298 22.09 30.15 21.39
N PRO A 299 22.72 30.13 20.20
CA PRO A 299 22.74 28.96 19.32
C PRO A 299 23.83 27.93 19.68
N THR A 300 24.83 28.31 20.48
CA THR A 300 25.98 27.44 20.79
C THR A 300 25.74 26.50 21.97
N THR A 301 24.81 26.84 22.85
CA THR A 301 24.54 26.09 24.08
C THR A 301 23.17 25.44 23.97
N TYR A 302 23.07 24.15 24.29
CA TYR A 302 21.79 23.46 24.37
C TYR A 302 21.28 23.45 25.81
N PRO A 303 19.99 23.77 26.07
CA PRO A 303 18.95 24.22 25.13
C PRO A 303 19.10 25.70 24.76
N GLY A 304 18.81 26.05 23.51
CA GLY A 304 19.07 27.39 22.95
C GLY A 304 18.20 27.73 21.75
N ALA A 305 18.54 28.82 21.05
CA ALA A 305 17.81 29.31 19.87
C ALA A 305 18.74 29.96 18.84
N TRP A 306 18.32 29.95 17.57
CA TRP A 306 19.08 30.58 16.48
C TRP A 306 18.58 31.97 16.13
N TYR A 307 17.26 32.14 16.04
CA TYR A 307 16.66 33.35 15.51
C TYR A 307 15.51 33.85 16.38
N VAL A 308 15.34 35.17 16.38
CA VAL A 308 14.13 35.83 16.88
C VAL A 308 13.55 36.64 15.73
N VAL A 309 12.30 36.35 15.38
CA VAL A 309 11.54 37.05 14.35
C VAL A 309 10.57 38.00 15.04
N ARG A 310 10.70 39.29 14.74
CA ARG A 310 9.80 40.34 15.24
C ARG A 310 8.48 40.33 14.46
N ASP A 311 7.47 41.02 14.98
CA ASP A 311 6.19 41.22 14.26
C ASP A 311 6.37 41.97 12.92
N THR A 312 7.45 42.75 12.77
CA THR A 312 7.82 43.40 11.50
C THR A 312 8.32 42.42 10.43
N GLY A 313 8.54 41.15 10.79
CA GLY A 313 9.16 40.15 9.93
C GLY A 313 10.70 40.21 9.90
N GLU A 314 11.31 41.14 10.64
CA GLU A 314 12.76 41.21 10.79
C GLU A 314 13.28 40.01 11.58
N ARG A 315 14.17 39.23 10.97
CA ARG A 315 14.80 38.05 11.57
C ARG A 315 16.17 38.40 12.13
N ILE A 316 16.29 38.32 13.45
CA ILE A 316 17.53 38.59 14.19
C ILE A 316 18.29 37.29 14.38
N ASP A 317 19.53 37.22 13.88
CA ASP A 317 20.45 36.10 14.08
C ASP A 317 21.20 36.26 15.42
N LEU A 318 20.98 35.32 16.34
CA LEU A 318 21.56 35.32 17.67
C LEU A 318 23.06 34.99 17.68
N ARG A 319 23.64 34.48 16.58
CA ARG A 319 25.09 34.23 16.48
C ARG A 319 25.90 35.51 16.48
N TYR A 320 25.42 36.51 15.74
CA TYR A 320 26.14 37.76 15.50
C TYR A 320 25.66 38.88 16.42
N ASN A 321 24.39 38.84 16.84
CA ASN A 321 23.79 39.89 17.64
C ASN A 321 23.75 39.52 19.12
N LYS A 322 24.88 39.72 19.82
CA LYS A 322 25.03 39.45 21.27
C LYS A 322 24.20 40.38 22.18
N ARG A 323 23.49 41.37 21.65
CA ARG A 323 22.58 42.25 22.41
C ARG A 323 21.23 41.55 22.71
N ALA A 324 21.28 40.28 23.10
CA ALA A 324 20.11 39.42 23.31
C ALA A 324 19.51 39.53 24.73
N ASP A 325 19.87 40.57 25.50
CA ASP A 325 19.13 40.97 26.71
C ASP A 325 17.87 41.81 26.38
N ALA A 326 17.53 41.97 25.10
CA ALA A 326 16.26 42.55 24.70
C ALA A 326 15.10 41.66 25.21
N PHE A 327 14.22 42.25 26.02
CA PHE A 327 12.99 41.60 26.46
C PHE A 327 12.17 41.16 25.25
N LEU A 328 11.88 39.87 25.17
CA LEU A 328 10.95 39.32 24.18
C LEU A 328 9.58 39.97 24.39
N GLN A 329 8.91 40.30 23.28
CA GLN A 329 7.54 40.80 23.30
C GLN A 329 6.58 39.68 22.93
N TYR A 330 5.34 39.77 23.43
CA TYR A 330 4.27 38.87 23.03
C TYR A 330 4.00 39.00 21.53
N GLY A 331 3.84 37.88 20.83
CA GLY A 331 3.58 37.85 19.40
C GLY A 331 4.81 37.52 18.55
N TRP A 332 6.02 37.83 19.03
CA TRP A 332 7.28 37.48 18.36
C TRP A 332 7.45 35.96 18.25
N ILE A 333 8.29 35.52 17.32
CA ILE A 333 8.57 34.10 17.09
C ILE A 333 10.03 33.82 17.42
N VAL A 334 10.28 32.83 18.27
CA VAL A 334 11.63 32.35 18.59
C VAL A 334 11.83 31.02 17.91
N GLU A 335 12.85 30.93 17.06
CA GLU A 335 13.28 29.67 16.44
C GLU A 335 14.25 28.96 17.38
N ARG A 336 13.68 28.15 18.28
CA ARG A 336 14.44 27.38 19.27
C ARG A 336 14.97 26.08 18.69
N HIS A 337 16.01 25.52 19.32
CA HIS A 337 16.47 24.16 19.05
C HIS A 337 15.35 23.13 19.29
N LEU A 338 15.48 21.98 18.63
CA LEU A 338 14.63 20.82 18.87
C LEU A 338 14.80 20.32 20.32
N LYS A 339 13.71 19.95 20.98
CA LYS A 339 13.73 19.46 22.37
C LYS A 339 13.07 18.10 22.51
N ASP A 340 13.31 17.45 23.66
CA ASP A 340 12.62 16.21 24.03
C ASP A 340 11.10 16.40 23.97
N GLY A 341 10.40 15.44 23.34
CA GLY A 341 8.95 15.45 23.17
C GLY A 341 8.43 16.23 21.96
N ASP A 342 9.29 16.90 21.18
CA ASP A 342 8.87 17.47 19.89
C ASP A 342 8.53 16.34 18.90
N TYR A 343 7.51 16.53 18.07
CA TYR A 343 7.13 15.55 17.05
C TYR A 343 7.86 15.80 15.73
N VAL A 344 8.45 14.75 15.19
CA VAL A 344 9.14 14.74 13.89
C VAL A 344 8.59 13.62 13.02
N LEU A 345 8.52 13.86 11.72
CA LEU A 345 8.28 12.84 10.70
C LEU A 345 9.58 12.14 10.36
N PHE A 346 9.57 10.82 10.42
CA PHE A 346 10.73 9.98 10.14
C PHE A 346 10.43 9.04 8.98
N ASN A 347 11.33 8.99 7.99
CA ASN A 347 11.13 8.18 6.79
C ASN A 347 12.37 7.42 6.31
N ARG A 348 12.10 6.25 5.72
CA ARG A 348 13.08 5.48 4.95
C ARG A 348 12.72 5.51 3.46
N GLN A 349 13.74 5.73 2.62
CA GLN A 349 13.60 5.68 1.17
C GLN A 349 13.99 4.26 0.68
N PRO A 350 13.27 3.68 -0.29
CA PRO A 350 12.05 4.18 -0.95
C PRO A 350 10.80 4.06 -0.07
N SER A 351 9.94 5.08 -0.09
CA SER A 351 8.70 5.09 0.70
C SER A 351 7.54 4.51 -0.12
N LEU A 352 7.35 3.19 -0.04
CA LEU A 352 6.31 2.46 -0.80
C LEU A 352 4.96 2.39 -0.08
N HIS A 353 4.98 2.44 1.25
CA HIS A 353 3.80 2.37 2.10
C HIS A 353 3.64 3.65 2.91
N LYS A 354 2.42 3.95 3.36
CA LYS A 354 2.16 5.08 4.28
C LYS A 354 3.06 5.01 5.51
N MET A 355 3.25 3.81 6.06
CA MET A 355 4.08 3.56 7.26
C MET A 355 5.58 3.70 7.02
N SER A 356 6.03 3.84 5.77
CA SER A 356 7.42 4.24 5.49
C SER A 356 7.69 5.70 5.87
N MET A 357 6.65 6.45 6.26
CA MET A 357 6.70 7.79 6.87
C MET A 357 5.81 7.80 8.11
N MET A 358 6.39 7.91 9.30
CA MET A 358 5.64 7.98 10.57
C MET A 358 6.16 9.08 11.46
N SER A 359 5.30 9.64 12.28
CA SER A 359 5.71 10.62 13.29
C SER A 359 6.23 9.93 14.54
N HIS A 360 7.29 10.48 15.12
CA HIS A 360 7.94 10.06 16.36
C HIS A 360 8.20 11.27 17.26
N GLN A 361 8.21 11.05 18.57
CA GLN A 361 8.67 11.97 19.59
C GLN A 361 10.20 11.98 19.64
N VAL A 362 10.78 13.16 19.69
CA VAL A 362 12.22 13.33 19.79
C VAL A 362 12.69 12.98 21.17
N LYS A 363 13.71 12.13 21.25
CA LYS A 363 14.50 11.91 22.45
C LYS A 363 15.96 12.27 22.19
N LEU A 364 16.49 13.27 22.88
CA LEU A 364 17.86 13.72 22.64
C LEU A 364 18.87 12.75 23.25
N MET A 365 19.77 12.28 22.41
CA MET A 365 20.77 11.29 22.77
C MET A 365 22.18 11.78 22.40
N PRO A 366 23.21 11.34 23.13
CA PRO A 366 24.59 11.53 22.69
C PRO A 366 24.88 10.75 21.40
N TYR A 367 26.06 10.98 20.82
CA TYR A 367 26.52 10.41 19.55
C TYR A 367 25.77 10.95 18.31
N SER A 368 26.08 10.39 17.14
CA SER A 368 25.73 10.99 15.83
C SER A 368 24.73 10.17 14.99
N MET A 369 24.19 9.08 15.53
CA MET A 369 23.27 8.18 14.84
C MET A 369 21.84 8.39 15.33
N PHE A 370 20.86 8.18 14.45
CA PHE A 370 19.47 8.06 14.86
C PHE A 370 19.26 6.72 15.56
N ARG A 371 18.45 6.71 16.62
CA ARG A 371 18.11 5.48 17.33
C ARG A 371 16.61 5.24 17.28
N LEU A 372 16.20 4.00 17.04
CA LEU A 372 14.79 3.64 17.03
C LEU A 372 14.56 2.30 17.73
N ASN A 373 13.32 2.10 18.19
CA ASN A 373 12.90 0.84 18.75
C ASN A 373 12.87 -0.27 17.67
N LEU A 374 13.34 -1.46 18.04
CA LEU A 374 13.43 -2.64 17.16
C LEU A 374 12.07 -3.02 16.53
N SER A 375 10.97 -2.81 17.24
CA SER A 375 9.61 -3.14 16.76
C SER A 375 9.13 -2.24 15.62
N VAL A 376 9.80 -1.10 15.40
CA VAL A 376 9.54 -0.13 14.32
C VAL A 376 10.35 -0.46 13.06
N THR A 377 11.30 -1.40 13.12
CA THR A 377 12.09 -1.78 11.94
C THR A 377 11.28 -2.40 10.80
N PRO A 378 10.27 -3.27 11.04
CA PRO A 378 9.49 -3.87 9.95
C PRO A 378 8.71 -2.87 9.06
N PRO A 379 7.97 -1.86 9.56
CA PRO A 379 7.26 -0.91 8.71
C PRO A 379 8.19 -0.04 7.85
N TYR A 380 9.40 0.26 8.31
CA TYR A 380 10.40 0.94 7.50
C TYR A 380 11.15 -0.01 6.56
N ASN A 381 11.00 -1.32 6.74
CA ASN A 381 11.80 -2.37 6.11
C ASN A 381 13.30 -2.08 6.28
N ALA A 382 13.68 -1.60 7.46
CA ALA A 382 15.02 -1.12 7.78
C ALA A 382 15.83 -2.18 8.53
N ASP A 383 17.13 -2.18 8.30
CA ASP A 383 18.13 -2.90 9.08
C ASP A 383 19.20 -1.93 9.59
N PHE A 384 20.23 -2.45 10.25
CA PHE A 384 21.27 -1.65 10.92
C PHE A 384 22.66 -1.93 10.33
N ASP A 385 22.74 -2.24 9.04
CA ASP A 385 24.00 -2.57 8.35
C ASP A 385 24.66 -1.36 7.64
N GLY A 386 24.10 -0.16 7.82
CA GLY A 386 24.53 1.07 7.16
C GLY A 386 23.39 1.93 6.62
N ASP A 387 22.15 1.46 6.78
CA ASP A 387 20.94 2.20 6.44
C ASP A 387 20.91 3.63 7.00
N GLU A 388 20.45 4.56 6.15
CA GLU A 388 20.23 5.96 6.50
C GLU A 388 18.76 6.31 6.36
N MET A 389 18.25 7.08 7.32
CA MET A 389 16.87 7.56 7.31
C MET A 389 16.84 9.08 7.40
N ASN A 390 15.78 9.69 6.86
CA ASN A 390 15.59 11.13 6.96
C ASN A 390 14.55 11.46 8.03
N MET A 391 14.75 12.62 8.64
CA MET A 391 13.87 13.24 9.62
C MET A 391 13.43 14.59 9.07
N GLN A 392 12.15 14.88 9.14
CA GLN A 392 11.51 16.13 8.71
C GLN A 392 10.52 16.56 9.80
N LEU A 393 10.28 17.85 10.00
CA LEU A 393 9.21 18.30 10.91
C LEU A 393 7.86 18.29 10.17
N SER A 394 6.95 17.37 10.51
CA SER A 394 5.57 17.33 9.97
C SER A 394 4.65 16.38 10.78
N PRO A 395 3.37 16.71 10.99
CA PRO A 395 2.45 15.91 11.79
C PRO A 395 1.51 15.03 10.93
N GLN A 396 1.75 13.71 10.89
CA GLN A 396 0.64 12.72 10.77
C GLN A 396 1.13 11.27 10.92
N ALA A 397 0.32 10.43 11.58
CA ALA A 397 0.54 9.00 11.73
C ALA A 397 -0.57 8.17 11.04
N ASN A 398 -0.42 6.83 10.98
CA ASN A 398 -1.42 5.85 11.47
C ASN A 398 -1.21 4.40 10.93
N LYS A 399 -1.59 3.45 11.81
CA LYS A 399 -1.82 1.99 11.71
C LYS A 399 -0.63 1.06 12.02
N SER A 400 -0.92 0.03 12.82
CA SER A 400 0.06 -0.91 13.39
C SER A 400 0.45 -2.01 12.39
N VAL A 401 1.66 -1.89 11.84
CA VAL A 401 2.41 -2.93 11.12
C VAL A 401 3.50 -3.53 12.02
N MET A 402 3.55 -3.07 13.27
CA MET A 402 4.59 -3.39 14.25
C MET A 402 4.22 -4.62 15.07
N GLY A 403 5.23 -5.40 15.43
CA GLY A 403 5.12 -6.54 16.34
C GLY A 403 6.48 -6.82 16.98
N ILE A 404 6.52 -7.72 17.96
CA ILE A 404 7.78 -8.09 18.61
C ILE A 404 8.63 -8.91 17.63
N VAL A 405 9.91 -8.53 17.48
CA VAL A 405 10.84 -9.12 16.50
C VAL A 405 12.18 -9.49 17.14
N GLN A 406 12.97 -10.27 16.41
CA GLN A 406 14.38 -10.59 16.72
C GLN A 406 14.58 -11.17 18.14
N ASP A 407 15.45 -10.56 18.94
CA ASP A 407 15.90 -11.07 20.23
C ASP A 407 14.77 -11.16 21.24
N THR A 408 13.93 -10.12 21.31
CA THR A 408 12.75 -10.11 22.19
C THR A 408 11.80 -11.25 21.83
N LEU A 409 11.65 -11.58 20.54
CA LEU A 409 10.81 -12.69 20.08
C LEU A 409 11.43 -14.07 20.40
N CYS A 410 12.77 -14.20 20.35
CA CYS A 410 13.45 -15.42 20.77
C CYS A 410 13.35 -15.60 22.30
N GLY A 411 13.62 -14.53 23.03
CA GLY A 411 13.61 -14.49 24.49
C GLY A 411 12.23 -14.74 25.08
N ILE A 412 11.16 -14.20 24.50
CA ILE A 412 9.79 -14.36 25.03
C ILE A 412 9.33 -15.81 24.98
N ARG A 413 9.71 -16.55 23.93
CA ARG A 413 9.45 -18.00 23.85
C ARG A 413 10.15 -18.73 24.97
N LYS A 414 11.47 -18.49 25.13
CA LYS A 414 12.26 -19.15 26.18
C LYS A 414 11.74 -18.80 27.58
N LEU A 415 11.37 -17.55 27.81
CA LEU A 415 10.79 -17.09 29.07
C LEU A 415 9.47 -17.81 29.40
N THR A 416 8.64 -18.07 28.40
CA THR A 416 7.29 -18.62 28.61
C THR A 416 7.22 -20.15 28.63
N LEU A 417 8.35 -20.86 28.52
CA LEU A 417 8.38 -22.31 28.73
C LEU A 417 7.98 -22.67 30.16
N ARG A 418 7.40 -23.87 30.35
CA ARG A 418 6.98 -24.35 31.68
C ARG A 418 8.16 -24.54 32.65
N ASP A 419 9.32 -24.88 32.11
CA ASP A 419 10.52 -25.18 32.89
C ASP A 419 11.26 -23.92 33.35
N THR A 420 10.80 -22.74 32.94
CA THR A 420 11.45 -21.47 33.26
C THR A 420 10.92 -20.90 34.57
N PHE A 421 11.73 -21.09 35.62
CA PHE A 421 11.48 -20.54 36.94
C PHE A 421 12.50 -19.48 37.31
N MET A 422 12.04 -18.44 37.99
CA MET A 422 12.86 -17.36 38.52
C MET A 422 12.73 -17.30 40.04
N ASP A 423 13.85 -17.05 40.71
CA ASP A 423 13.84 -16.83 42.13
C ASP A 423 13.55 -15.38 42.47
N TRP A 424 13.37 -15.12 43.76
CA TRP A 424 13.00 -13.80 44.27
C TRP A 424 13.98 -12.69 43.84
N ASN A 425 15.28 -12.97 43.83
CA ASN A 425 16.31 -12.00 43.47
C ASN A 425 16.21 -11.58 41.99
N ALA A 426 15.97 -12.54 41.09
CA ALA A 426 15.75 -12.25 39.68
C ALA A 426 14.45 -11.44 39.47
N VAL A 427 13.36 -11.85 40.12
CA VAL A 427 12.05 -11.21 39.98
C VAL A 427 12.07 -9.76 40.44
N GLN A 428 12.70 -9.44 41.57
CA GLN A 428 12.80 -8.07 42.09
C GLN A 428 13.34 -7.09 41.04
N ASN A 429 14.41 -7.47 40.35
CA ASN A 429 15.03 -6.62 39.34
C ASN A 429 14.16 -6.51 38.08
N ILE A 430 13.51 -7.60 37.67
CA ILE A 430 12.67 -7.63 36.47
C ILE A 430 11.42 -6.75 36.66
N LEU A 431 10.82 -6.73 37.86
CA LEU A 431 9.63 -5.92 38.16
C LEU A 431 9.87 -4.42 37.95
N LEU A 432 11.10 -3.91 38.13
CA LEU A 432 11.45 -2.52 37.87
C LEU A 432 11.37 -2.13 36.39
N TRP A 433 11.38 -3.12 35.49
CA TRP A 433 11.26 -2.92 34.04
C TRP A 433 9.84 -3.15 33.52
N VAL A 434 8.90 -3.56 34.38
CA VAL A 434 7.48 -3.69 34.03
C VAL A 434 6.90 -2.26 33.90
N PRO A 435 6.39 -1.89 32.72
CA PRO A 435 5.77 -0.58 32.55
C PRO A 435 4.49 -0.50 33.41
N ASP A 436 4.27 0.65 34.04
CA ASP A 436 3.07 0.94 34.84
C ASP A 436 2.79 -0.08 35.96
N TRP A 437 3.84 -0.68 36.53
CA TRP A 437 3.71 -1.63 37.62
C TRP A 437 3.03 -1.00 38.85
N ASP A 438 2.03 -1.70 39.40
CA ASP A 438 1.21 -1.26 40.53
C ASP A 438 1.91 -1.37 41.89
N GLY A 439 3.17 -1.81 41.91
CA GLY A 439 3.95 -2.03 43.14
C GLY A 439 3.59 -3.32 43.87
N ILE A 440 2.67 -4.13 43.33
CA ILE A 440 2.23 -5.37 43.95
C ILE A 440 2.98 -6.54 43.31
N VAL A 441 3.66 -7.31 44.17
CA VAL A 441 4.36 -8.51 43.75
C VAL A 441 3.35 -9.66 43.67
N PRO A 442 3.27 -10.40 42.54
CA PRO A 442 2.35 -11.52 42.44
C PRO A 442 2.79 -12.69 43.34
N ILE A 443 1.85 -13.49 43.81
CA ILE A 443 2.12 -14.66 44.66
C ILE A 443 2.90 -15.71 43.85
N PRO A 444 4.04 -16.25 44.32
CA PRO A 444 4.82 -17.21 43.55
C PRO A 444 4.01 -18.47 43.21
N ALA A 445 4.14 -18.94 41.97
CA ALA A 445 3.49 -20.18 41.52
C ALA A 445 3.90 -21.41 42.35
N ILE A 446 5.15 -21.45 42.84
CA ILE A 446 5.64 -22.46 43.78
C ILE A 446 6.00 -21.76 45.09
N ILE A 447 5.34 -22.11 46.19
CA ILE A 447 5.61 -21.52 47.52
C ILE A 447 6.66 -22.35 48.29
N LYS A 448 6.60 -23.69 48.20
CA LYS A 448 7.50 -24.62 48.87
C LYS A 448 8.17 -25.54 47.84
N PRO A 449 9.46 -25.92 48.00
CA PRO A 449 10.35 -25.62 49.13
C PRO A 449 10.97 -24.21 49.11
N LYS A 450 11.05 -23.57 47.94
CA LYS A 450 11.53 -22.19 47.75
C LYS A 450 10.48 -21.42 46.94
N PRO A 451 10.22 -20.13 47.23
CA PRO A 451 9.34 -19.30 46.42
C PRO A 451 9.94 -19.12 45.01
N MET A 452 9.23 -19.58 43.99
CA MET A 452 9.63 -19.48 42.58
C MET A 452 8.45 -18.98 41.73
N TRP A 453 8.75 -18.06 40.81
CA TRP A 453 7.82 -17.51 39.84
C TRP A 453 8.05 -18.12 38.47
N THR A 454 7.00 -18.28 37.68
CA THR A 454 7.13 -18.71 36.27
C THR A 454 7.37 -17.50 35.37
N GLY A 455 7.99 -17.72 34.21
CA GLY A 455 8.13 -16.63 33.24
C GLY A 455 6.80 -16.16 32.64
N LYS A 456 5.80 -17.04 32.50
CA LYS A 456 4.44 -16.65 32.12
C LYS A 456 3.81 -15.65 33.10
N GLN A 457 4.00 -15.90 34.39
CA GLN A 457 3.47 -15.03 35.44
C GLN A 457 4.07 -13.63 35.41
N ILE A 458 5.39 -13.52 35.22
CA ILE A 458 6.07 -12.23 35.12
C ILE A 458 5.70 -11.51 33.82
N LEU A 459 5.60 -12.24 32.70
CA LEU A 459 5.19 -11.66 31.43
C LEU A 459 3.74 -11.13 31.47
N SER A 460 2.85 -11.81 32.20
CA SER A 460 1.44 -11.40 32.36
C SER A 460 1.31 -10.00 32.96
N LEU A 461 2.25 -9.58 33.82
CA LEU A 461 2.26 -8.22 34.38
C LEU A 461 2.48 -7.13 33.32
N ALA A 462 3.11 -7.46 32.19
CA ALA A 462 3.26 -6.53 31.07
C ALA A 462 2.02 -6.48 30.17
N ILE A 463 1.07 -7.40 30.32
CA ILE A 463 -0.16 -7.43 29.54
C ILE A 463 -1.23 -6.60 30.29
N PRO A 464 -1.87 -5.62 29.64
CA PRO A 464 -2.93 -4.85 30.28
C PRO A 464 -4.08 -5.74 30.77
N ARG A 465 -4.67 -5.39 31.91
CA ARG A 465 -5.85 -6.10 32.45
C ARG A 465 -7.05 -6.02 31.51
N GLY A 466 -7.86 -7.08 31.47
CA GLY A 466 -9.07 -7.17 30.64
C GLY A 466 -8.82 -7.48 29.17
N ILE A 467 -7.63 -7.98 28.83
CA ILE A 467 -7.30 -8.52 27.51
C ILE A 467 -7.60 -10.02 27.52
N ASN A 468 -8.38 -10.49 26.55
CA ASN A 468 -8.73 -11.90 26.40
C ASN A 468 -8.33 -12.44 25.03
N ILE A 469 -7.59 -13.54 25.02
CA ILE A 469 -7.17 -14.21 23.79
C ILE A 469 -7.29 -15.72 23.94
N PHE A 470 -8.09 -16.29 23.06
CA PHE A 470 -8.18 -17.71 22.83
C PHE A 470 -7.98 -17.95 21.33
N PRO A 471 -7.10 -18.86 20.89
CA PRO A 471 -6.99 -19.22 19.49
C PRO A 471 -8.32 -19.81 19.04
N ALA A 472 -8.73 -19.45 17.82
CA ALA A 472 -9.93 -19.97 17.18
C ALA A 472 -9.85 -21.47 16.83
N ALA A 473 -8.67 -22.08 16.96
CA ALA A 473 -8.52 -23.52 16.92
C ALA A 473 -8.85 -24.06 18.32
N GLU A 474 -9.97 -24.76 18.44
CA GLU A 474 -10.36 -25.46 19.66
C GLU A 474 -9.12 -26.15 20.26
N PRO A 475 -8.75 -25.86 21.51
CA PRO A 475 -7.61 -26.53 22.12
C PRO A 475 -7.90 -28.03 22.10
N ILE A 476 -6.92 -28.82 21.65
CA ILE A 476 -6.99 -30.29 21.55
C ILE A 476 -7.48 -30.91 22.88
N SER A 477 -7.24 -30.21 23.99
CA SER A 477 -7.90 -30.43 25.29
C SER A 477 -7.82 -29.17 26.14
N SER A 478 -8.70 -29.03 27.14
CA SER A 478 -8.65 -27.95 28.13
C SER A 478 -7.35 -27.91 28.95
N ASN A 479 -6.55 -28.98 28.92
CA ASN A 479 -5.27 -29.13 29.62
C ASN A 479 -4.17 -29.57 28.63
N PRO A 480 -3.58 -28.65 27.85
CA PRO A 480 -2.60 -29.02 26.84
C PRO A 480 -1.34 -29.63 27.49
N VAL A 481 -0.99 -30.86 27.13
CA VAL A 481 0.18 -31.55 27.70
C VAL A 481 1.49 -30.89 27.27
N PHE A 482 1.58 -30.48 26.00
CA PHE A 482 2.77 -29.85 25.41
C PHE A 482 2.73 -28.32 25.42
N ASP A 483 1.78 -27.73 26.16
CA ASP A 483 1.59 -26.27 26.21
C ASP A 483 1.25 -25.66 24.85
N ASP A 484 0.55 -26.44 24.02
CA ASP A 484 0.05 -26.03 22.71
C ASP A 484 -1.07 -24.99 22.84
N GLY A 485 -1.10 -24.04 21.90
CA GLY A 485 -2.08 -22.96 21.86
C GLY A 485 -1.72 -21.78 22.76
N MET A 486 -2.71 -20.99 23.13
CA MET A 486 -2.54 -19.80 23.97
C MET A 486 -3.84 -19.51 24.72
N CYS A 487 -3.78 -19.22 26.01
CA CYS A 487 -4.95 -18.74 26.75
C CYS A 487 -4.54 -17.57 27.61
N ILE A 488 -5.12 -16.41 27.30
CA ILE A 488 -4.94 -15.18 28.07
C ILE A 488 -6.33 -14.78 28.57
N GLU A 489 -6.48 -14.75 29.88
CA GLU A 489 -7.72 -14.35 30.55
C GLU A 489 -7.42 -13.16 31.45
N ASN A 490 -8.16 -12.06 31.29
CA ASN A 490 -7.95 -10.83 32.05
C ASN A 490 -6.51 -10.26 32.02
N GLY A 491 -5.74 -10.52 30.96
CA GLY A 491 -4.32 -10.16 30.89
C GLY A 491 -3.37 -11.14 31.60
N GLU A 492 -3.86 -12.26 32.13
CA GLU A 492 -3.04 -13.33 32.71
C GLU A 492 -2.92 -14.53 31.76
N ILE A 493 -1.69 -14.99 31.54
CA ILE A 493 -1.42 -16.15 30.68
C ILE A 493 -1.66 -17.42 31.51
N ALA A 494 -2.76 -18.12 31.24
CA ALA A 494 -3.10 -19.37 31.90
C ALA A 494 -2.22 -20.52 31.40
N TRP A 495 -2.09 -20.67 30.07
CA TRP A 495 -1.27 -21.70 29.42
C TRP A 495 -0.92 -21.29 27.99
N GLY A 496 0.06 -21.99 27.40
CA GLY A 496 0.54 -21.73 26.05
C GLY A 496 1.89 -21.04 26.00
N ILE A 497 2.69 -21.38 24.99
CA ILE A 497 4.00 -20.77 24.73
C ILE A 497 3.82 -19.52 23.86
N VAL A 498 4.42 -18.40 24.27
CA VAL A 498 4.32 -17.14 23.53
C VAL A 498 5.34 -17.11 22.39
N GLU A 499 4.83 -17.12 21.16
CA GLU A 499 5.62 -17.15 19.92
C GLU A 499 5.16 -16.06 18.94
N LYS A 500 5.74 -16.04 17.73
CA LYS A 500 5.37 -15.08 16.66
C LYS A 500 3.87 -15.05 16.35
N LYS A 501 3.18 -16.18 16.48
CA LYS A 501 1.72 -16.26 16.26
C LYS A 501 0.93 -15.43 17.27
N THR A 502 1.45 -15.26 18.48
CA THR A 502 0.78 -14.52 19.55
C THR A 502 1.21 -13.06 19.59
N VAL A 503 2.52 -12.77 19.55
CA VAL A 503 3.05 -11.39 19.74
C VAL A 503 3.59 -10.72 18.47
N GLY A 504 3.63 -11.45 17.36
CA GLY A 504 4.00 -10.89 16.06
C GLY A 504 2.86 -10.08 15.43
N ALA A 505 3.08 -9.64 14.18
CA ALA A 505 2.08 -8.94 13.37
C ALA A 505 1.00 -9.91 12.81
N SER A 506 0.45 -10.77 13.66
CA SER A 506 -0.61 -11.72 13.32
C SER A 506 -2.00 -11.10 13.55
N GLN A 507 -2.95 -11.45 12.68
CA GLN A 507 -4.35 -11.08 12.90
C GLN A 507 -4.91 -11.83 14.10
N GLY A 508 -5.51 -11.10 15.03
CA GLY A 508 -5.99 -11.64 16.30
C GLY A 508 -4.88 -11.96 17.31
N GLY A 509 -3.65 -11.55 17.05
CA GLY A 509 -2.56 -11.63 18.03
C GLY A 509 -2.69 -10.58 19.14
N LEU A 510 -1.87 -10.73 20.19
CA LEU A 510 -1.85 -9.89 21.38
C LEU A 510 -1.73 -8.41 21.07
N VAL A 511 -0.78 -8.02 20.21
CA VAL A 511 -0.60 -6.61 19.82
C VAL A 511 -1.85 -6.05 19.15
N HIS A 512 -2.49 -6.83 18.29
CA HIS A 512 -3.71 -6.41 17.60
C HIS A 512 -4.89 -6.24 18.56
N VAL A 513 -5.10 -7.20 19.45
CA VAL A 513 -6.19 -7.18 20.44
C VAL A 513 -6.01 -6.00 21.41
N VAL A 514 -4.79 -5.82 21.95
CA VAL A 514 -4.45 -4.69 22.83
C VAL A 514 -4.70 -3.36 22.12
N PHE A 515 -4.25 -3.21 20.88
CA PHE A 515 -4.48 -1.98 20.09
C PHE A 515 -5.97 -1.66 19.93
N ARG A 516 -6.82 -2.68 19.77
CA ARG A 516 -8.27 -2.50 19.62
C ARG A 516 -8.99 -2.18 20.92
N GLU A 517 -8.60 -2.83 22.01
CA GLU A 517 -9.30 -2.73 23.30
C GLU A 517 -8.81 -1.59 24.17
N LYS A 518 -7.49 -1.36 24.21
CA LYS A 518 -6.86 -0.38 25.08
C LYS A 518 -6.33 0.84 24.32
N GLY A 519 -6.28 0.76 22.99
CA GLY A 519 -5.72 1.82 22.15
C GLY A 519 -4.20 1.69 21.98
N PRO A 520 -3.58 2.70 21.37
CA PRO A 520 -2.17 2.65 20.96
C PRO A 520 -1.17 2.66 22.13
N GLU A 521 -1.51 3.26 23.28
CA GLU A 521 -0.56 3.50 24.38
C GLU A 521 -0.23 2.25 25.20
N GLY A 522 -1.08 1.22 25.18
CA GLY A 522 -1.01 0.06 26.08
C GLY A 522 -0.08 -1.09 25.64
N ALA A 523 0.65 -0.98 24.54
CA ALA A 523 1.46 -2.07 23.97
C ALA A 523 2.96 -1.84 24.17
N ARG A 524 3.53 -2.24 25.33
CA ARG A 524 4.97 -2.05 25.66
C ARG A 524 5.58 -3.33 26.24
N ALA A 525 6.79 -3.71 25.81
CA ALA A 525 7.46 -4.92 26.27
C ALA A 525 8.98 -4.73 26.48
N LYS A 526 9.40 -4.25 27.66
CA LYS A 526 10.82 -4.08 28.04
C LYS A 526 11.38 -5.26 28.86
N VAL A 527 10.50 -6.00 29.52
CA VAL A 527 10.79 -7.10 30.48
C VAL A 527 11.67 -8.20 29.88
N VAL A 528 11.38 -8.61 28.64
CA VAL A 528 12.03 -9.78 28.02
C VAL A 528 13.50 -9.53 27.72
N ASN A 529 13.87 -8.31 27.31
CA ASN A 529 15.26 -7.98 26.97
C ASN A 529 16.15 -8.04 28.21
N TYR A 530 15.66 -7.54 29.34
CA TYR A 530 16.38 -7.62 30.61
C TYR A 530 16.59 -9.08 31.05
N TRP A 531 15.56 -9.91 30.94
CA TRP A 531 15.70 -11.34 31.26
C TRP A 531 16.69 -12.04 30.34
N LEU A 532 16.61 -11.78 29.03
CA LEU A 532 17.48 -12.41 28.04
C LEU A 532 18.94 -11.99 28.20
N PHE A 533 19.20 -10.76 28.64
CA PHE A 533 20.55 -10.26 28.93
C PHE A 533 21.26 -11.13 29.98
N HIS A 534 20.55 -11.57 31.02
CA HIS A 534 21.11 -12.42 32.08
C HIS A 534 21.09 -13.91 31.74
N ASN A 535 20.07 -14.37 30.98
CA ASN A 535 20.00 -15.76 30.55
C ASN A 535 21.06 -16.09 29.48
N GLY A 536 21.32 -15.16 28.57
CA GLY A 536 22.15 -15.35 27.39
C GLY A 536 21.46 -16.18 26.29
N PHE A 537 21.84 -15.91 25.05
CA PHE A 537 21.48 -16.71 23.88
C PHE A 537 22.60 -16.61 22.86
N SER A 538 22.98 -17.73 22.25
CA SER A 538 24.07 -17.79 21.27
C SER A 538 23.81 -18.92 20.30
N ILE A 539 24.46 -18.87 19.13
CA ILE A 539 24.44 -19.92 18.12
C ILE A 539 25.89 -20.25 17.78
N GLY A 540 26.21 -21.53 17.64
CA GLY A 540 27.52 -21.99 17.20
C GLY A 540 27.43 -23.02 16.07
N ILE A 541 28.61 -23.44 15.58
CA ILE A 541 28.71 -24.53 14.61
C ILE A 541 28.10 -25.83 15.16
N GLY A 542 28.14 -26.05 16.48
CA GLY A 542 27.55 -27.22 17.12
C GLY A 542 26.05 -27.36 16.90
N ASP A 543 25.34 -26.24 16.73
CA ASP A 543 23.88 -26.25 16.48
C ASP A 543 23.53 -26.75 15.06
N THR A 544 24.49 -26.82 14.13
CA THR A 544 24.26 -27.34 12.78
C THR A 544 24.70 -28.79 12.61
N ILE A 545 25.35 -29.37 13.61
CA ILE A 545 25.82 -30.76 13.57
C ILE A 545 24.65 -31.69 13.95
N ALA A 546 24.28 -32.59 13.05
CA ALA A 546 23.31 -33.65 13.32
C ALA A 546 24.00 -34.92 13.84
N ASP A 547 23.27 -35.72 14.63
CA ASP A 547 23.78 -36.98 15.17
C ASP A 547 24.22 -37.96 14.08
N ALA A 548 25.21 -38.80 14.38
CA ALA A 548 25.75 -39.78 13.43
C ALA A 548 24.67 -40.72 12.85
N LYS A 549 23.69 -41.15 13.67
CA LYS A 549 22.55 -41.96 13.23
C LYS A 549 21.68 -41.19 12.23
N THR A 550 21.45 -39.91 12.50
CA THR A 550 20.68 -39.02 11.63
C THR A 550 21.39 -38.81 10.31
N MET A 551 22.71 -38.59 10.32
CA MET A 551 23.51 -38.44 9.11
C MET A 551 23.55 -39.73 8.27
N ALA A 552 23.65 -40.91 8.90
CA ALA A 552 23.58 -42.18 8.18
C ALA A 552 22.23 -42.37 7.47
N PHE A 553 21.13 -42.04 8.15
CA PHE A 553 19.79 -42.07 7.55
C PHE A 553 19.65 -41.09 6.36
N ILE A 554 20.18 -39.86 6.51
CA ILE A 554 20.17 -38.84 5.46
C ILE A 554 20.92 -39.36 4.22
N THR A 555 22.15 -39.85 4.39
CA THR A 555 22.96 -40.35 3.27
C THR A 555 22.31 -41.56 2.60
N GLN A 556 21.71 -42.47 3.36
CA GLN A 556 20.96 -43.60 2.81
C GLN A 556 19.72 -43.14 2.02
N THR A 557 19.00 -42.15 2.53
CA THR A 557 17.80 -41.60 1.88
C THR A 557 18.16 -40.93 0.56
N ILE A 558 19.19 -40.07 0.54
CA ILE A 558 19.67 -39.41 -0.68
C ILE A 558 20.12 -40.45 -1.71
N ALA A 559 20.88 -41.47 -1.30
CA ALA A 559 21.30 -42.56 -2.19
C ALA A 559 20.11 -43.33 -2.77
N SER A 560 19.07 -43.62 -1.97
CA SER A 560 17.84 -44.27 -2.44
C SER A 560 17.13 -43.44 -3.50
N HIS A 561 17.02 -42.12 -3.31
CA HIS A 561 16.41 -41.24 -4.30
C HIS A 561 17.25 -41.06 -5.56
N LYS A 562 18.59 -41.00 -5.45
CA LYS A 562 19.49 -41.04 -6.62
C LYS A 562 19.31 -42.32 -7.44
N ALA A 563 19.14 -43.48 -6.79
CA ALA A 563 18.85 -44.74 -7.47
C ALA A 563 17.50 -44.73 -8.21
N LYS A 564 16.46 -44.11 -7.62
CA LYS A 564 15.17 -43.90 -8.31
C LYS A 564 15.31 -43.00 -9.55
N VAL A 565 16.12 -41.95 -9.46
CA VAL A 565 16.41 -41.09 -10.62
C VAL A 565 17.13 -41.89 -11.72
N ALA A 566 18.11 -42.72 -11.36
CA ALA A 566 18.78 -43.59 -12.33
C ALA A 566 17.79 -44.54 -13.04
N ALA A 567 16.85 -45.14 -12.31
CA ALA A 567 15.80 -45.98 -12.89
C ALA A 567 14.84 -45.21 -13.80
N ILE A 568 14.52 -43.95 -13.48
CA ILE A 568 13.71 -43.08 -14.35
C ILE A 568 14.48 -42.75 -15.64
N THR A 569 15.77 -42.46 -15.53
CA THR A 569 16.66 -42.21 -16.69
C THR A 569 16.75 -43.44 -17.59
N GLU A 570 16.93 -44.63 -17.00
CA GLU A 570 16.98 -45.89 -17.75
C GLU A 570 15.68 -46.15 -18.52
N ARG A 571 14.52 -46.02 -17.86
CA ARG A 571 13.21 -46.10 -18.51
C ARG A 571 13.03 -45.09 -19.64
N ALA A 572 13.55 -43.88 -19.47
CA ALA A 572 13.49 -42.86 -20.51
C ALA A 572 14.41 -43.22 -21.70
N THR A 573 15.55 -43.85 -21.45
CA THR A 573 16.45 -44.31 -22.52
C THR A 573 15.93 -45.52 -23.30
N ILE A 574 15.13 -46.39 -22.66
CA ILE A 574 14.49 -47.56 -23.28
C ILE A 574 13.12 -47.21 -23.90
N ASP A 575 12.73 -45.92 -23.89
CA ASP A 575 11.46 -45.41 -24.43
C ASP A 575 10.18 -45.98 -23.75
N GLU A 576 10.30 -46.40 -22.49
CA GLU A 576 9.17 -46.88 -21.67
C GLU A 576 8.44 -45.72 -20.95
N LEU A 577 9.01 -44.52 -20.95
CA LEU A 577 8.45 -43.36 -20.26
C LEU A 577 7.34 -42.69 -21.08
N LYS A 578 6.09 -42.85 -20.63
CA LYS A 578 4.95 -42.14 -21.22
C LYS A 578 4.91 -40.66 -20.81
N ALA A 579 4.63 -39.80 -21.78
CA ALA A 579 4.39 -38.38 -21.54
C ALA A 579 3.11 -38.16 -20.72
N ALA A 580 3.18 -37.24 -19.76
CA ALA A 580 2.00 -36.76 -19.04
C ALA A 580 1.13 -35.89 -19.96
N PRO A 581 -0.20 -35.82 -19.75
CA PRO A 581 -1.09 -34.98 -20.56
C PRO A 581 -0.61 -33.52 -20.59
N GLY A 582 -0.43 -32.96 -21.80
CA GLY A 582 0.00 -31.58 -21.99
C GLY A 582 1.51 -31.34 -21.82
N MET A 583 2.32 -32.37 -21.61
CA MET A 583 3.78 -32.30 -21.50
C MET A 583 4.46 -33.11 -22.59
N THR A 584 5.66 -32.68 -23.00
CA THR A 584 6.55 -33.53 -23.81
C THR A 584 7.14 -34.66 -22.95
N ILE A 585 7.72 -35.69 -23.59
CA ILE A 585 8.41 -36.78 -22.89
C ILE A 585 9.56 -36.24 -22.03
N ARG A 586 10.33 -35.27 -22.55
CA ARG A 586 11.44 -34.62 -21.83
C ARG A 586 10.96 -33.81 -20.62
N GLU A 587 9.89 -33.03 -20.77
CA GLU A 587 9.31 -32.30 -19.64
C GLU A 587 8.74 -33.24 -18.58
N SER A 588 8.10 -34.34 -19.01
CA SER A 588 7.61 -35.38 -18.12
C SER A 588 8.75 -36.05 -17.35
N PHE A 589 9.88 -36.32 -18.01
CA PHE A 589 11.10 -36.82 -17.40
C PHE A 589 11.66 -35.84 -16.37
N GLU A 590 11.89 -34.58 -16.76
CA GLU A 590 12.43 -33.55 -15.87
C GLU A 590 11.55 -33.32 -14.64
N SER A 591 10.22 -33.24 -14.83
CA SER A 591 9.27 -33.10 -13.72
C SER A 591 9.32 -34.28 -12.74
N GLN A 592 9.42 -35.52 -13.24
CA GLN A 592 9.53 -36.69 -12.37
C GLN A 592 10.85 -36.71 -11.59
N VAL A 593 11.96 -36.36 -12.23
CA VAL A 593 13.29 -36.31 -11.60
C VAL A 593 13.36 -35.22 -10.55
N GLU A 594 12.94 -33.99 -10.89
CA GLU A 594 12.91 -32.87 -9.96
C GLU A 594 12.05 -33.17 -8.74
N ARG A 595 10.88 -33.79 -8.93
CA ARG A 595 10.03 -34.24 -7.83
C ARG A 595 10.76 -35.22 -6.90
N GLN A 596 11.50 -36.19 -7.44
CA GLN A 596 12.25 -37.15 -6.61
C GLN A 596 13.37 -36.48 -5.81
N LEU A 597 14.06 -35.49 -6.40
CA LEU A 597 15.15 -34.78 -5.75
C LEU A 597 14.65 -33.82 -4.66
N ASN A 598 13.54 -33.13 -4.90
CA ASN A 598 12.90 -32.27 -3.90
C ASN A 598 12.37 -33.10 -2.73
N LEU A 599 11.70 -34.23 -3.01
CA LEU A 599 11.27 -35.16 -1.96
C LEU A 599 12.45 -35.66 -1.11
N ALA A 600 13.59 -35.95 -1.72
CA ALA A 600 14.78 -36.40 -0.98
C ALA A 600 15.26 -35.35 0.03
N CYS A 601 15.27 -34.07 -0.37
CA CYS A 601 15.62 -32.96 0.50
C CYS A 601 14.59 -32.79 1.63
N ASP A 602 13.29 -32.79 1.29
CA ASP A 602 12.22 -32.57 2.27
C ASP A 602 12.13 -33.69 3.31
N THR A 603 12.19 -34.96 2.89
CA THR A 603 12.14 -36.10 3.83
C THR A 603 13.35 -36.11 4.76
N SER A 604 14.53 -35.83 4.23
CA SER A 604 15.78 -35.80 4.99
C SER A 604 15.79 -34.61 5.96
N GLY A 605 15.33 -33.44 5.52
CA GLY A 605 15.17 -32.25 6.35
C GLY A 605 14.19 -32.46 7.50
N GLN A 606 13.02 -33.05 7.24
CA GLN A 606 12.00 -33.30 8.26
C GLN A 606 12.49 -34.29 9.31
N TYR A 607 13.22 -35.32 8.87
CA TYR A 607 13.84 -36.27 9.77
C TYR A 607 14.92 -35.60 10.63
N ALA A 608 15.76 -34.75 10.05
CA ALA A 608 16.76 -34.00 10.81
C ALA A 608 16.12 -33.10 11.86
N GLN A 609 15.09 -32.33 11.51
CA GLN A 609 14.39 -31.43 12.44
C GLN A 609 13.78 -32.17 13.64
N LYS A 610 13.17 -33.33 13.40
CA LYS A 610 12.58 -34.16 14.46
C LYS A 610 13.63 -34.70 15.43
N ASN A 611 14.82 -35.01 14.93
CA ASN A 611 15.90 -35.57 15.74
C ASN A 611 16.84 -34.51 16.34
N LEU A 612 16.80 -33.25 15.88
CA LEU A 612 17.45 -32.16 16.57
C LEU A 612 16.79 -31.94 17.93
N LYS A 613 17.61 -31.90 18.97
CA LYS A 613 17.16 -31.64 20.34
C LYS A 613 16.44 -30.30 20.44
N GLU A 614 15.49 -30.20 21.37
CA GLU A 614 14.72 -28.96 21.63
C GLU A 614 15.59 -27.82 22.23
N ASP A 615 16.75 -28.18 22.80
CA ASP A 615 17.73 -27.22 23.34
C ASP A 615 18.61 -26.56 22.25
N ASN A 616 18.57 -27.07 21.01
CA ASN A 616 19.33 -26.53 19.89
C ASN A 616 18.92 -25.09 19.56
N ASN A 617 19.90 -24.19 19.48
CA ASN A 617 19.62 -22.75 19.39
C ASN A 617 19.00 -22.37 18.03
N VAL A 618 19.44 -22.99 16.93
CA VAL A 618 18.87 -22.76 15.60
C VAL A 618 17.41 -23.21 15.57
N LYS A 619 17.11 -24.39 16.15
CA LYS A 619 15.73 -24.87 16.25
C LYS A 619 14.87 -23.92 17.09
N GLN A 620 15.36 -23.43 18.22
CA GLN A 620 14.64 -22.47 19.07
C GLN A 620 14.29 -21.18 18.33
N MET A 621 15.20 -20.64 17.52
CA MET A 621 14.94 -19.43 16.70
C MET A 621 13.84 -19.67 15.66
N VAL A 622 13.91 -20.80 14.96
CA VAL A 622 12.93 -21.15 13.92
C VAL A 622 11.55 -21.39 14.53
N VAL A 623 11.48 -22.10 15.66
CA VAL A 623 10.20 -22.36 16.35
C VAL A 623 9.61 -21.07 16.93
N ALA A 624 10.42 -20.19 17.54
CA ALA A 624 9.98 -18.86 17.97
C ALA A 624 9.48 -17.99 16.80
N GLY A 625 9.99 -18.25 15.59
CA GLY A 625 9.75 -17.45 14.39
C GLY A 625 10.56 -16.16 14.35
N SER A 626 11.64 -16.06 15.13
CA SER A 626 12.50 -14.87 15.21
C SER A 626 13.34 -14.68 13.96
N LYS A 627 14.04 -15.74 13.51
CA LYS A 627 14.81 -15.75 12.27
C LYS A 627 15.05 -17.18 11.79
N GLY A 628 15.11 -17.33 10.47
CA GLY A 628 15.29 -18.62 9.80
C GLY A 628 13.97 -19.39 9.65
N SER A 629 14.04 -20.46 8.88
CA SER A 629 12.94 -21.36 8.59
C SER A 629 13.44 -22.80 8.48
N PHE A 630 12.51 -23.73 8.30
CA PHE A 630 12.81 -25.15 8.14
C PHE A 630 13.85 -25.42 7.02
N ILE A 631 13.76 -24.70 5.89
CA ILE A 631 14.69 -24.89 4.77
C ILE A 631 16.13 -24.55 5.17
N ASN A 632 16.33 -23.55 6.04
CA ASN A 632 17.67 -23.14 6.46
C ASN A 632 18.34 -24.23 7.30
N ILE A 633 17.59 -24.88 8.20
CA ILE A 633 18.09 -26.02 8.97
C ILE A 633 18.49 -27.16 8.02
N SER A 634 17.63 -27.47 7.05
CA SER A 634 17.90 -28.51 6.06
C SER A 634 19.18 -28.23 5.27
N GLN A 635 19.35 -27.01 4.76
CA GLN A 635 20.51 -26.64 3.94
C GLN A 635 21.83 -26.58 4.73
N MET A 636 21.78 -26.17 6.00
CA MET A 636 22.96 -26.10 6.85
C MET A 636 23.44 -27.50 7.31
N SER A 637 22.50 -28.38 7.67
CA SER A 637 22.82 -29.66 8.34
C SER A 637 22.72 -30.88 7.43
N VAL A 638 21.79 -30.88 6.46
CA VAL A 638 21.41 -32.06 5.66
C VAL A 638 21.99 -32.00 4.24
N CYS A 639 21.37 -31.24 3.34
CA CYS A 639 21.82 -31.00 1.98
C CYS A 639 21.23 -29.70 1.44
N VAL A 640 21.94 -29.03 0.52
CA VAL A 640 21.45 -27.76 -0.07
C VAL A 640 20.31 -28.02 -1.07
N GLY A 641 20.36 -29.14 -1.79
CA GLY A 641 19.31 -29.57 -2.72
C GLY A 641 19.52 -29.14 -4.17
N GLN A 642 18.48 -29.33 -4.99
CA GLN A 642 18.52 -29.06 -6.44
C GLN A 642 18.63 -27.56 -6.74
N GLN A 643 19.60 -27.17 -7.56
CA GLN A 643 19.72 -25.81 -8.08
C GLN A 643 18.98 -25.69 -9.41
N SER A 644 18.17 -24.65 -9.53
CA SER A 644 17.40 -24.34 -10.74
C SER A 644 17.80 -23.01 -11.33
N VAL A 645 17.76 -22.90 -12.66
CA VAL A 645 17.87 -21.65 -13.41
C VAL A 645 16.68 -21.56 -14.37
N GLU A 646 15.95 -20.45 -14.36
CA GLU A 646 14.74 -20.23 -15.18
C GLU A 646 13.66 -21.32 -14.97
N GLY A 647 13.54 -21.81 -13.73
CA GLY A 647 12.57 -22.85 -13.37
C GLY A 647 12.88 -24.25 -13.92
N ARG A 648 14.12 -24.48 -14.39
CA ARG A 648 14.60 -25.79 -14.86
C ARG A 648 15.89 -26.16 -14.14
N ARG A 649 16.23 -27.44 -14.10
CA ARG A 649 17.59 -27.89 -13.68
C ARG A 649 18.64 -27.27 -14.60
N ILE A 650 19.88 -27.12 -14.11
CA ILE A 650 20.97 -26.40 -14.79
C ILE A 650 21.07 -26.80 -16.27
N PRO A 651 20.86 -25.87 -17.22
CA PRO A 651 20.83 -26.18 -18.64
C PRO A 651 22.22 -26.59 -19.18
N PHE A 652 22.24 -27.27 -20.32
CA PHE A 652 23.50 -27.59 -20.99
C PHE A 652 24.06 -26.33 -21.67
N GLY A 653 24.97 -25.65 -20.98
CA GLY A 653 25.67 -24.47 -21.51
C GLY A 653 26.78 -24.82 -22.51
N PHE A 654 27.37 -26.01 -22.41
CA PHE A 654 28.28 -26.57 -23.40
C PHE A 654 27.54 -27.57 -24.30
N HIS A 655 28.18 -27.95 -25.40
CA HIS A 655 27.62 -28.91 -26.35
C HIS A 655 27.24 -30.24 -25.68
N HIS A 656 25.93 -30.42 -25.43
CA HIS A 656 25.31 -31.56 -24.74
C HIS A 656 25.81 -31.82 -23.31
N ARG A 657 26.30 -30.80 -22.58
CA ARG A 657 26.74 -30.97 -21.17
C ARG A 657 26.72 -29.66 -20.39
N THR A 658 26.71 -29.74 -19.07
CA THR A 658 26.68 -28.57 -18.18
C THR A 658 28.07 -27.98 -17.92
N LEU A 659 29.07 -28.82 -17.65
CA LEU A 659 30.48 -28.46 -17.45
C LEU A 659 31.40 -29.35 -18.29
N PRO A 660 32.64 -28.91 -18.61
CA PRO A 660 33.61 -29.73 -19.35
C PRO A 660 34.04 -31.00 -18.58
N HIS A 661 33.81 -31.04 -17.28
CA HIS A 661 34.09 -32.17 -16.39
C HIS A 661 33.08 -33.33 -16.52
N PHE A 662 31.91 -33.09 -17.11
CA PHE A 662 30.89 -34.10 -17.33
C PHE A 662 30.93 -34.64 -18.77
N THR A 663 30.47 -35.87 -18.94
CA THR A 663 30.25 -36.49 -20.25
C THR A 663 29.08 -35.84 -20.97
N LYS A 664 28.97 -36.08 -22.28
CA LYS A 664 27.83 -35.60 -23.07
C LYS A 664 26.57 -36.38 -22.68
N ASP A 665 25.43 -35.68 -22.74
CA ASP A 665 24.09 -36.17 -22.48
C ASP A 665 23.93 -36.80 -21.07
N ASP A 666 24.67 -36.27 -20.10
CA ASP A 666 24.55 -36.67 -18.69
C ASP A 666 23.37 -35.96 -18.00
N PHE A 667 22.31 -36.72 -17.72
CA PHE A 667 21.09 -36.25 -17.03
C PHE A 667 21.08 -36.59 -15.52
N SER A 668 22.20 -37.06 -14.97
CA SER A 668 22.34 -37.37 -13.55
C SER A 668 22.09 -36.15 -12.67
N PRO A 669 21.72 -36.35 -11.39
CA PRO A 669 21.54 -35.25 -10.45
C PRO A 669 22.79 -34.36 -10.33
N GLU A 670 23.97 -34.95 -10.26
CA GLU A 670 25.24 -34.24 -10.08
C GLU A 670 25.60 -33.36 -11.29
N ALA A 671 25.44 -33.90 -12.50
CA ALA A 671 25.68 -33.14 -13.73
C ALA A 671 24.67 -32.00 -13.91
N ARG A 672 23.46 -32.13 -13.37
CA ARG A 672 22.36 -31.18 -13.54
C ARG A 672 22.11 -30.29 -12.31
N GLY A 673 23.09 -30.17 -11.41
CA GLY A 673 23.08 -29.16 -10.33
C GLY A 673 22.39 -29.56 -9.04
N PHE A 674 22.27 -30.86 -8.74
CA PHE A 674 21.88 -31.33 -7.41
C PHE A 674 23.06 -31.23 -6.45
N VAL A 675 22.90 -30.46 -5.37
CA VAL A 675 23.91 -30.33 -4.32
C VAL A 675 23.57 -31.29 -3.18
N GLU A 676 24.35 -32.36 -3.09
CA GLU A 676 24.18 -33.39 -2.05
C GLU A 676 24.74 -32.92 -0.71
N ASN A 677 25.79 -32.10 -0.73
CA ASN A 677 26.43 -31.62 0.48
C ASN A 677 25.62 -30.51 1.17
N SER A 678 25.79 -30.39 2.48
CA SER A 678 25.31 -29.26 3.26
C SER A 678 26.37 -28.17 3.37
N TYR A 679 25.99 -26.98 3.81
CA TYR A 679 26.96 -25.92 4.08
C TYR A 679 28.00 -26.31 5.15
N LEU A 680 27.63 -27.17 6.10
CA LEU A 680 28.55 -27.69 7.11
C LEU A 680 29.62 -28.62 6.51
N ARG A 681 29.24 -29.51 5.58
CA ARG A 681 30.18 -30.41 4.89
C ARG A 681 31.08 -29.67 3.89
N GLY A 682 30.56 -28.58 3.32
CA GLY A 682 31.20 -27.84 2.25
C GLY A 682 30.82 -28.38 0.87
N LEU A 683 30.75 -27.50 -0.11
CA LEU A 683 30.35 -27.84 -1.48
C LEU A 683 31.57 -28.24 -2.32
N THR A 684 31.39 -29.21 -3.21
CA THR A 684 32.39 -29.53 -4.24
C THR A 684 32.49 -28.39 -5.27
N PRO A 685 33.58 -28.29 -6.05
CA PRO A 685 33.72 -27.21 -7.04
C PRO A 685 32.59 -27.15 -8.08
N GLN A 686 32.06 -28.30 -8.51
CA GLN A 686 30.93 -28.37 -9.43
C GLN A 686 29.64 -27.87 -8.76
N GLU A 687 29.35 -28.34 -7.55
CA GLU A 687 28.20 -27.89 -6.75
C GLU A 687 28.26 -26.39 -6.46
N PHE A 688 29.44 -25.87 -6.10
CA PHE A 688 29.66 -24.45 -5.84
C PHE A 688 29.37 -23.60 -7.07
N PHE A 689 29.83 -24.01 -8.25
CA PHE A 689 29.56 -23.28 -9.48
C PHE A 689 28.07 -23.28 -9.83
N PHE A 690 27.38 -24.42 -9.74
CA PHE A 690 25.94 -24.50 -9.99
C PHE A 690 25.12 -23.69 -8.97
N HIS A 691 25.53 -23.71 -7.69
CA HIS A 691 24.92 -22.88 -6.66
C HIS A 691 25.14 -21.38 -6.92
N ALA A 692 26.33 -20.99 -7.37
CA ALA A 692 26.63 -19.62 -7.76
C ALA A 692 25.81 -19.15 -8.99
N MET A 693 25.57 -20.04 -9.96
CA MET A 693 24.70 -19.76 -11.11
C MET A 693 23.26 -19.45 -10.66
N ALA A 694 22.67 -20.31 -9.84
CA ALA A 694 21.32 -20.10 -9.30
C ALA A 694 21.26 -18.85 -8.39
N GLY A 695 22.26 -18.65 -7.54
CA GLY A 695 22.38 -17.45 -6.72
C GLY A 695 22.47 -16.16 -7.54
N ARG A 696 23.15 -16.19 -8.69
CA ARG A 696 23.26 -15.05 -9.60
C ARG A 696 21.91 -14.68 -10.23
N GLU A 697 21.09 -15.66 -10.60
CA GLU A 697 19.72 -15.42 -11.08
C GLU A 697 18.91 -14.66 -10.02
N GLY A 698 18.94 -15.11 -8.75
CA GLY A 698 18.23 -14.44 -7.65
C GLY A 698 18.67 -12.98 -7.45
N LEU A 699 19.97 -12.68 -7.60
CA LEU A 699 20.49 -11.31 -7.53
C LEU A 699 20.00 -10.45 -8.71
N ILE A 700 19.97 -11.00 -9.91
CA ILE A 700 19.48 -10.30 -11.12
C ILE A 700 17.97 -10.04 -10.99
N ASP A 701 17.20 -11.06 -10.59
CA ASP A 701 15.75 -10.95 -10.40
C ASP A 701 15.41 -9.90 -9.33
N THR A 702 16.17 -9.85 -8.23
CA THR A 702 16.02 -8.80 -7.21
C THR A 702 16.26 -7.40 -7.78
N ALA A 703 17.29 -7.22 -8.62
CA ALA A 703 17.58 -5.94 -9.26
C ALA A 703 16.50 -5.51 -10.26
N VAL A 704 15.99 -6.44 -11.07
CA VAL A 704 14.93 -6.19 -12.06
C VAL A 704 13.60 -5.89 -11.36
N LYS A 705 13.19 -6.73 -10.40
CA LYS A 705 11.96 -6.53 -9.61
C LYS A 705 11.97 -5.20 -8.90
N THR A 706 13.11 -4.75 -8.38
CA THR A 706 13.20 -3.44 -7.71
C THR A 706 12.83 -2.28 -8.64
N ALA A 707 13.29 -2.31 -9.91
CA ALA A 707 12.96 -1.29 -10.89
C ALA A 707 11.50 -1.37 -11.37
N GLU A 708 11.03 -2.57 -11.69
CA GLU A 708 9.68 -2.78 -12.21
C GLU A 708 8.59 -2.51 -11.18
N THR A 709 8.73 -3.06 -9.96
CA THR A 709 7.75 -2.86 -8.89
C THR A 709 7.65 -1.38 -8.49
N GLY A 710 8.78 -0.66 -8.43
CA GLY A 710 8.79 0.78 -8.19
C GLY A 710 8.06 1.58 -9.28
N TYR A 711 8.22 1.19 -10.55
CA TYR A 711 7.51 1.82 -11.67
C TYR A 711 6.01 1.52 -11.65
N ILE A 712 5.62 0.27 -11.39
CA ILE A 712 4.23 -0.15 -11.24
C ILE A 712 3.56 0.63 -10.10
N GLN A 713 4.24 0.75 -8.95
CA GLN A 713 3.74 1.51 -7.80
C GLN A 713 3.49 2.98 -8.18
N CYS A 714 4.43 3.63 -8.87
CA CYS A 714 4.24 5.01 -9.33
C CYS A 714 3.04 5.16 -10.27
N ARG A 715 2.83 4.20 -11.18
CA ARG A 715 1.68 4.21 -12.09
C ARG A 715 0.35 4.03 -11.37
N LEU A 716 0.30 3.13 -10.40
CA LEU A 716 -0.89 2.90 -9.58
C LEU A 716 -1.25 4.14 -8.76
N VAL A 717 -0.26 4.74 -8.08
CA VAL A 717 -0.47 5.98 -7.33
C VAL A 717 -0.95 7.08 -8.26
N LYS A 718 -0.31 7.28 -9.42
CA LYS A 718 -0.72 8.33 -10.37
C LYS A 718 -2.11 8.12 -10.97
N ALA A 719 -2.58 6.88 -11.06
CA ALA A 719 -3.91 6.57 -11.57
C ALA A 719 -5.01 6.74 -10.50
N LEU A 720 -4.65 6.71 -9.21
CA LEU A 720 -5.60 6.69 -8.09
C LEU A 720 -5.39 7.87 -7.11
N GLU A 721 -4.48 8.81 -7.38
CA GLU A 721 -4.11 9.88 -6.45
C GLU A 721 -5.24 10.89 -6.20
N ASP A 722 -6.19 10.99 -7.12
CA ASP A 722 -7.31 11.91 -7.03
C ASP A 722 -8.59 11.27 -6.49
N VAL A 723 -8.54 9.97 -6.16
CA VAL A 723 -9.66 9.21 -5.63
C VAL A 723 -9.75 9.44 -4.12
N GLN A 724 -10.90 9.91 -3.65
CA GLN A 724 -11.16 10.17 -2.23
C GLN A 724 -12.58 9.78 -1.81
N VAL A 725 -12.75 9.52 -0.52
CA VAL A 725 -14.07 9.34 0.10
C VAL A 725 -14.64 10.72 0.43
N CYS A 726 -15.78 11.05 -0.13
CA CYS A 726 -16.51 12.29 0.13
C CYS A 726 -17.34 12.18 1.42
N TYR A 727 -17.79 13.32 1.96
CA TYR A 727 -18.60 13.36 3.20
C TYR A 727 -19.93 12.62 3.12
N ASP A 728 -20.44 12.36 1.91
CA ASP A 728 -21.63 11.55 1.64
C ASP A 728 -21.36 10.04 1.68
N GLY A 729 -20.11 9.61 1.94
CA GLY A 729 -19.70 8.20 1.96
C GLY A 729 -19.35 7.62 0.59
N THR A 730 -19.52 8.39 -0.48
CA THR A 730 -19.21 7.98 -1.84
C THR A 730 -17.71 8.11 -2.14
N VAL A 731 -17.22 7.34 -3.11
CA VAL A 731 -15.84 7.43 -3.60
C VAL A 731 -15.84 8.10 -4.95
N ARG A 732 -15.15 9.24 -5.07
CA ARG A 732 -15.13 10.05 -6.29
C ARG A 732 -13.71 10.43 -6.70
N ASN A 733 -13.54 10.68 -7.99
CA ASN A 733 -12.31 11.25 -8.56
C ASN A 733 -12.32 12.79 -8.45
N SER A 734 -11.27 13.46 -8.96
CA SER A 734 -11.16 14.93 -8.97
C SER A 734 -12.22 15.65 -9.80
N LEU A 735 -12.82 14.97 -10.80
CA LEU A 735 -13.89 15.51 -11.64
C LEU A 735 -15.27 15.38 -10.99
N GLY A 736 -15.37 14.65 -9.87
CA GLY A 736 -16.61 14.32 -9.19
C GLY A 736 -17.34 13.11 -9.78
N ASP A 737 -16.69 12.34 -10.67
CA ASP A 737 -17.23 11.09 -11.17
C ASP A 737 -17.26 10.06 -10.04
N LEU A 738 -18.38 9.35 -9.95
CA LEU A 738 -18.60 8.34 -8.93
C LEU A 738 -17.91 7.02 -9.33
N ILE A 739 -17.02 6.53 -8.47
CA ILE A 739 -16.35 5.23 -8.62
C ILE A 739 -17.06 4.16 -7.80
N GLN A 740 -17.37 4.46 -6.53
CA GLN A 740 -18.14 3.59 -5.64
C GLN A 740 -19.22 4.40 -4.92
N PHE A 741 -20.42 3.84 -4.79
CA PHE A 741 -21.51 4.45 -4.02
C PHE A 741 -21.21 4.48 -2.51
N VAL A 742 -20.53 3.44 -2.02
CA VAL A 742 -20.09 3.31 -0.64
C VAL A 742 -18.66 2.78 -0.66
N TYR A 743 -17.77 3.39 0.12
CA TYR A 743 -16.36 2.97 0.21
C TYR A 743 -16.26 1.49 0.56
N GLY A 744 -15.57 0.70 -0.27
CA GLY A 744 -15.36 -0.73 0.00
C GLY A 744 -16.64 -1.57 -0.01
N GLU A 745 -17.74 -1.05 -0.58
CA GLU A 745 -19.07 -1.68 -0.61
C GLU A 745 -19.72 -1.92 0.78
N ASP A 746 -19.03 -1.61 1.87
CA ASP A 746 -19.50 -1.75 3.27
C ASP A 746 -19.40 -0.45 4.09
N GLY A 747 -18.66 0.56 3.59
CA GLY A 747 -18.44 1.85 4.23
C GLY A 747 -17.45 1.79 5.40
N MET A 748 -16.68 0.71 5.53
CA MET A 748 -15.82 0.45 6.68
C MET A 748 -14.35 0.72 6.36
N ASP A 749 -13.64 1.35 7.29
CA ASP A 749 -12.19 1.46 7.19
C ASP A 749 -11.55 0.08 7.41
N GLY A 750 -10.79 -0.41 6.42
CA GLY A 750 -10.03 -1.65 6.47
C GLY A 750 -9.06 -1.79 7.65
N ALA A 751 -8.75 -0.71 8.40
CA ALA A 751 -8.13 -0.88 9.71
C ALA A 751 -9.02 -1.67 10.66
N PHE A 752 -10.30 -1.36 10.80
CA PHE A 752 -11.15 -1.81 11.91
C PHE A 752 -11.85 -3.16 11.65
N ILE A 753 -11.38 -3.90 10.66
CA ILE A 753 -11.97 -5.15 10.20
C ILE A 753 -11.13 -6.34 10.71
N GLU A 754 -11.79 -7.37 11.23
CA GLU A 754 -11.16 -8.58 11.77
C GLU A 754 -11.72 -9.85 11.11
N LYS A 755 -10.94 -10.93 11.09
CA LYS A 755 -11.43 -12.24 10.63
C LYS A 755 -12.40 -12.83 11.66
N GLN A 756 -13.62 -13.12 11.23
CA GLN A 756 -14.68 -13.71 12.03
C GLN A 756 -15.37 -14.83 11.24
N ASN A 757 -15.98 -15.78 11.94
CA ASN A 757 -16.74 -16.86 11.32
C ASN A 757 -18.23 -16.66 11.57
N ILE A 758 -19.04 -16.72 10.51
CA ILE A 758 -20.51 -16.66 10.61
C ILE A 758 -21.01 -18.08 10.89
N ALA A 759 -21.36 -18.34 12.16
CA ALA A 759 -21.64 -19.68 12.65
C ALA A 759 -22.76 -20.43 11.90
N THR A 760 -23.75 -19.72 11.34
CA THR A 760 -24.89 -20.32 10.62
C THR A 760 -24.52 -20.89 9.24
N PHE A 761 -23.44 -20.40 8.63
CA PHE A 761 -23.05 -20.77 7.27
C PHE A 761 -22.56 -22.22 7.18
N GLY A 762 -21.67 -22.64 8.08
CA GLY A 762 -20.97 -23.93 8.00
C GLY A 762 -21.69 -25.13 8.61
N VAL A 763 -22.71 -24.91 9.44
CA VAL A 763 -23.37 -26.00 10.19
C VAL A 763 -24.35 -26.82 9.33
N ASN A 764 -24.50 -28.11 9.65
CA ASN A 764 -25.50 -28.97 9.00
C ASN A 764 -26.94 -28.61 9.46
N HIS A 765 -27.97 -29.01 8.71
CA HIS A 765 -29.38 -28.66 9.01
C HIS A 765 -29.84 -29.12 10.41
N ALA A 766 -29.47 -30.34 10.81
CA ALA A 766 -29.81 -30.87 12.13
C ALA A 766 -29.15 -30.06 13.26
N GLN A 767 -27.84 -29.79 13.14
CA GLN A 767 -27.09 -28.97 14.09
C GLN A 767 -27.59 -27.52 14.13
N PHE A 768 -27.98 -26.96 12.98
CA PHE A 768 -28.56 -25.63 12.90
C PHE A 768 -29.89 -25.56 13.65
N LYS A 769 -30.80 -26.52 13.41
CA LYS A 769 -32.06 -26.57 14.14
C LYS A 769 -31.80 -26.73 15.65
N HIS A 770 -30.89 -27.62 16.04
CA HIS A 770 -30.53 -27.80 17.44
C HIS A 770 -29.96 -26.53 18.10
N ASN A 771 -29.11 -25.77 17.41
CA ASN A 771 -28.43 -24.62 18.01
C ASN A 771 -29.28 -23.33 18.04
N TYR A 772 -30.33 -23.22 17.22
CA TYR A 772 -31.06 -21.96 17.01
C TYR A 772 -32.60 -22.06 17.10
N HIS A 773 -33.19 -23.25 16.94
CA HIS A 773 -34.64 -23.41 17.07
C HIS A 773 -35.02 -23.54 18.54
N VAL A 774 -36.07 -22.85 18.95
CA VAL A 774 -36.68 -22.95 20.28
C VAL A 774 -38.18 -23.10 20.10
N ASP A 775 -38.75 -24.12 20.72
CA ASP A 775 -40.18 -24.36 20.76
C ASP A 775 -40.62 -24.48 22.21
N VAL A 776 -41.22 -23.41 22.75
CA VAL A 776 -41.69 -23.35 24.14
C VAL A 776 -43.02 -24.07 24.34
N VAL A 777 -43.70 -24.49 23.26
CA VAL A 777 -44.97 -25.23 23.33
C VAL A 777 -44.71 -26.74 23.45
N ASP A 778 -43.63 -27.23 22.85
CA ASP A 778 -43.17 -28.63 22.98
C ASP A 778 -42.28 -28.82 24.23
N PRO A 779 -42.64 -29.72 25.18
CA PRO A 779 -41.82 -30.02 26.35
C PRO A 779 -40.38 -30.45 26.04
N ALA A 780 -40.10 -30.97 24.84
CA ALA A 780 -38.75 -31.38 24.41
C ALA A 780 -38.00 -30.30 23.61
N GLY A 781 -38.70 -29.24 23.18
CA GLY A 781 -38.19 -28.22 22.25
C GLY A 781 -37.77 -26.90 22.89
N GLY A 782 -38.06 -26.71 24.18
CA GLY A 782 -37.78 -25.49 24.93
C GLY A 782 -36.29 -25.30 25.27
N PHE A 783 -36.02 -24.25 26.06
CA PHE A 783 -34.68 -24.01 26.61
C PHE A 783 -34.25 -25.13 27.54
N LEU A 784 -32.93 -25.35 27.66
CA LEU A 784 -32.40 -26.32 28.61
C LEU A 784 -32.87 -26.03 30.06
N PRO A 785 -33.24 -27.07 30.85
CA PRO A 785 -33.67 -26.88 32.24
C PRO A 785 -32.61 -26.19 33.09
N GLY A 786 -33.01 -25.19 33.88
CA GLY A 786 -32.11 -24.43 34.76
C GLY A 786 -31.35 -23.28 34.09
N VAL A 787 -31.62 -22.99 32.82
CA VAL A 787 -31.04 -21.84 32.10
C VAL A 787 -31.78 -20.54 32.41
N LEU A 788 -33.09 -20.58 32.66
CA LEU A 788 -33.91 -19.41 32.96
C LEU A 788 -34.25 -19.32 34.45
N GLN A 789 -34.28 -18.10 34.99
CA GLN A 789 -34.65 -17.86 36.38
C GLN A 789 -36.15 -18.10 36.59
N VAL A 790 -36.50 -18.68 37.74
CA VAL A 790 -37.90 -18.93 38.13
C VAL A 790 -38.65 -17.59 38.21
N GLY A 791 -39.68 -17.43 37.37
CA GLY A 791 -40.50 -16.22 37.27
C GLY A 791 -40.36 -15.44 35.96
N VAL A 792 -39.43 -15.84 35.08
CA VAL A 792 -39.38 -15.37 33.68
C VAL A 792 -40.43 -16.16 32.87
N ASP A 793 -41.20 -15.46 32.04
CA ASP A 793 -42.21 -16.09 31.18
C ASP A 793 -41.53 -16.99 30.13
N ASP A 794 -41.74 -18.29 30.25
CA ASP A 794 -41.07 -19.33 29.47
C ASP A 794 -42.02 -20.07 28.52
N SER A 795 -43.32 -19.77 28.54
CA SER A 795 -44.35 -20.60 27.89
C SER A 795 -45.54 -19.81 27.30
N SER A 796 -45.37 -18.52 27.00
CA SER A 796 -46.42 -17.74 26.34
C SER A 796 -46.47 -17.94 24.81
N PRO A 797 -47.67 -17.99 24.21
CA PRO A 797 -47.84 -18.09 22.77
C PRO A 797 -47.33 -16.84 22.02
N GLU A 798 -47.32 -15.68 22.68
CA GLU A 798 -46.75 -14.45 22.14
C GLU A 798 -45.22 -14.54 22.01
N LEU A 799 -44.56 -15.17 22.98
CA LEU A 799 -43.13 -15.44 22.94
C LEU A 799 -42.78 -16.41 21.81
N GLN A 800 -43.52 -17.51 21.65
CA GLN A 800 -43.32 -18.46 20.55
C GLN A 800 -43.39 -17.75 19.19
N ALA A 801 -44.38 -16.86 19.00
CA ALA A 801 -44.51 -16.10 17.75
C ALA A 801 -43.31 -15.17 17.47
N LYS A 802 -42.60 -14.68 18.50
CA LYS A 802 -41.36 -13.91 18.33
C LYS A 802 -40.17 -14.80 18.01
N LEU A 803 -40.04 -15.95 18.67
CA LEU A 803 -38.99 -16.94 18.43
C LEU A 803 -39.09 -17.57 17.03
N ASP A 804 -40.30 -17.86 16.56
CA ASP A 804 -40.54 -18.35 15.20
C ASP A 804 -40.11 -17.32 14.15
N LYS A 805 -40.37 -16.03 14.39
CA LYS A 805 -39.91 -14.94 13.52
C LYS A 805 -38.38 -14.83 13.51
N GLU A 806 -37.72 -14.97 14.66
CA GLU A 806 -36.26 -15.02 14.75
C GLU A 806 -35.70 -16.20 13.95
N PHE A 807 -36.24 -17.40 14.14
CA PHE A 807 -35.77 -18.60 13.46
C PHE A 807 -36.02 -18.55 11.94
N ALA A 808 -37.18 -18.04 11.52
CA ALA A 808 -37.50 -17.81 10.10
C ALA A 808 -36.48 -16.86 9.45
N GLN A 809 -36.15 -15.75 10.13
CA GLN A 809 -35.14 -14.81 9.67
C GLN A 809 -33.75 -15.46 9.56
N LEU A 810 -33.34 -16.26 10.54
CA LEU A 810 -32.06 -16.98 10.48
C LEU A 810 -32.03 -18.02 9.35
N CYS A 811 -33.16 -18.63 9.02
CA CYS A 811 -33.28 -19.53 7.88
C CYS A 811 -33.12 -18.79 6.55
N GLU A 812 -33.74 -17.62 6.40
CA GLU A 812 -33.58 -16.75 5.22
C GLU A 812 -32.14 -16.27 5.07
N ASP A 813 -31.54 -15.76 6.15
CA ASP A 813 -30.15 -15.34 6.18
C ASP A 813 -29.21 -16.46 5.74
N ARG A 814 -29.43 -17.68 6.26
CA ARG A 814 -28.62 -18.85 5.93
C ARG A 814 -28.74 -19.25 4.46
N LYS A 815 -29.94 -19.16 3.87
CA LYS A 815 -30.15 -19.38 2.44
C LYS A 815 -29.44 -18.31 1.62
N LEU A 816 -29.63 -17.04 1.96
CA LEU A 816 -29.01 -15.92 1.24
C LEU A 816 -27.47 -15.97 1.31
N LEU A 817 -26.90 -16.34 2.46
CA LEU A 817 -25.46 -16.55 2.62
C LEU A 817 -24.93 -17.67 1.73
N ARG A 818 -25.67 -18.76 1.56
CA ARG A 818 -25.24 -19.94 0.76
C ARG A 818 -25.49 -19.78 -0.73
N ASP A 819 -26.60 -19.15 -1.10
CA ASP A 819 -27.05 -19.13 -2.49
C ASP A 819 -26.54 -17.88 -3.22
N PHE A 820 -26.55 -16.71 -2.57
CA PHE A 820 -26.23 -15.42 -3.19
C PHE A 820 -24.85 -14.89 -2.77
N VAL A 821 -24.57 -14.80 -1.46
CA VAL A 821 -23.36 -14.12 -0.97
C VAL A 821 -22.10 -14.97 -1.14
N PHE A 822 -22.15 -16.25 -0.73
CA PHE A 822 -20.99 -17.14 -0.71
C PHE A 822 -21.24 -18.48 -1.43
N PRO A 823 -21.58 -18.48 -2.73
CA PRO A 823 -21.97 -19.68 -3.47
C PRO A 823 -20.87 -20.74 -3.62
N ARG A 824 -19.59 -20.33 -3.50
CA ARG A 824 -18.42 -21.20 -3.67
C ARG A 824 -17.53 -21.29 -2.43
N ALA A 825 -17.94 -20.68 -1.32
CA ALA A 825 -17.09 -20.69 -0.13
C ALA A 825 -17.18 -22.04 0.60
N VAL A 826 -16.04 -22.49 1.13
CA VAL A 826 -15.96 -23.71 1.92
C VAL A 826 -16.60 -23.44 3.30
N PRO A 827 -17.44 -24.35 3.82
CA PRO A 827 -17.96 -24.26 5.19
C PRO A 827 -16.84 -24.01 6.21
N GLY A 828 -16.97 -22.93 7.01
CA GLY A 828 -15.97 -22.55 8.02
C GLY A 828 -14.90 -21.58 7.54
N SER A 829 -14.98 -21.05 6.31
CA SER A 829 -14.13 -19.94 5.89
C SER A 829 -14.38 -18.70 6.75
N ALA A 830 -13.32 -18.14 7.34
CA ALA A 830 -13.43 -16.86 8.05
C ALA A 830 -13.60 -15.70 7.06
N HIS A 831 -14.46 -14.76 7.41
CA HIS A 831 -14.77 -13.55 6.66
C HIS A 831 -14.30 -12.32 7.42
N TYR A 832 -14.00 -11.26 6.69
CA TYR A 832 -13.57 -9.99 7.26
C TYR A 832 -14.79 -9.15 7.63
N LEU A 833 -15.01 -8.93 8.92
CA LEU A 833 -16.14 -8.16 9.44
C LEU A 833 -15.66 -7.17 10.51
N PRO A 834 -16.29 -5.99 10.61
CA PRO A 834 -16.02 -5.05 11.70
C PRO A 834 -16.46 -5.66 13.03
N VAL A 835 -15.94 -5.13 14.14
CA VAL A 835 -16.33 -5.46 15.53
C VAL A 835 -16.34 -6.97 15.84
N ASN A 836 -15.32 -7.44 16.57
CA ASN A 836 -15.23 -8.84 16.96
C ASN A 836 -16.27 -9.24 18.02
N LEU A 837 -17.37 -9.85 17.59
CA LEU A 837 -18.51 -10.14 18.47
C LEU A 837 -18.17 -11.17 19.55
N ASN A 838 -17.39 -12.20 19.21
CA ASN A 838 -16.99 -13.23 20.17
C ASN A 838 -16.18 -12.63 21.33
N ARG A 839 -15.28 -11.71 21.01
CA ARG A 839 -14.47 -11.00 22.01
C ARG A 839 -15.31 -10.07 22.88
N VAL A 840 -16.28 -9.38 22.30
CA VAL A 840 -17.24 -8.55 23.07
C VAL A 840 -18.00 -9.41 24.09
N VAL A 841 -18.49 -10.59 23.68
CA VAL A 841 -19.19 -11.52 24.58
C VAL A 841 -18.26 -12.01 25.70
N GLN A 842 -17.03 -12.40 25.37
CA GLN A 842 -16.04 -12.86 26.36
C GLN A 842 -15.72 -11.77 27.39
N ASN A 843 -15.44 -10.56 26.92
CA ASN A 843 -15.18 -9.41 27.79
C ASN A 843 -16.37 -9.14 28.71
N ALA A 844 -17.60 -9.25 28.19
CA ALA A 844 -18.82 -9.09 28.99
C ALA A 844 -18.92 -10.18 30.07
N CYS A 845 -18.77 -11.46 29.71
CA CYS A 845 -18.76 -12.55 30.68
C CYS A 845 -17.73 -12.33 31.80
N GLN A 846 -16.56 -11.79 31.46
CA GLN A 846 -15.49 -11.55 32.40
C GLN A 846 -15.75 -10.34 33.31
N ILE A 847 -16.20 -9.21 32.75
CA ILE A 847 -16.47 -7.96 33.49
C ILE A 847 -17.59 -8.17 34.51
N PHE A 848 -18.65 -8.91 34.11
CA PHE A 848 -19.81 -9.15 34.96
C PHE A 848 -19.71 -10.44 35.77
N HIS A 849 -18.55 -11.13 35.72
CA HIS A 849 -18.31 -12.40 36.43
C HIS A 849 -19.46 -13.41 36.24
N THR A 850 -19.84 -13.61 34.98
CA THR A 850 -20.98 -14.46 34.60
C THR A 850 -20.71 -15.91 34.98
N ASP A 851 -21.52 -16.42 35.90
CA ASP A 851 -21.47 -17.80 36.35
C ASP A 851 -22.39 -18.67 35.48
N ARG A 852 -21.80 -19.62 34.74
CA ARG A 852 -22.56 -20.53 33.87
C ARG A 852 -23.44 -21.51 34.64
N GLN A 853 -23.24 -21.66 35.95
CA GLN A 853 -24.08 -22.50 36.79
C GLN A 853 -25.37 -21.80 37.23
N LYS A 854 -25.45 -20.47 37.10
CA LYS A 854 -26.62 -19.71 37.49
C LYS A 854 -27.56 -19.51 36.30
N PRO A 855 -28.88 -19.61 36.51
CA PRO A 855 -29.84 -19.25 35.48
C PRO A 855 -29.72 -17.76 35.14
N SER A 856 -29.96 -17.45 33.87
CA SER A 856 -30.07 -16.09 33.35
C SER A 856 -31.39 -15.45 33.79
N ASP A 857 -31.33 -14.16 34.09
CA ASP A 857 -32.46 -13.27 34.36
C ASP A 857 -33.00 -12.60 33.08
N LEU A 858 -32.41 -12.84 31.90
CA LEU A 858 -32.85 -12.25 30.63
C LEU A 858 -34.14 -12.90 30.11
N GLU A 859 -35.12 -12.07 29.78
CA GLU A 859 -36.31 -12.51 29.07
C GLU A 859 -36.00 -12.75 27.57
N PRO A 860 -36.35 -13.92 27.00
CA PRO A 860 -36.04 -14.21 25.60
C PRO A 860 -36.67 -13.21 24.62
N ALA A 861 -37.87 -12.69 24.92
CA ALA A 861 -38.54 -11.67 24.11
C ALA A 861 -37.72 -10.36 24.05
N TYR A 862 -37.10 -9.96 25.16
CA TYR A 862 -36.25 -8.78 25.22
C TYR A 862 -35.01 -8.92 24.34
N ILE A 863 -34.39 -10.11 24.29
CA ILE A 863 -33.21 -10.36 23.45
C ILE A 863 -33.55 -10.12 21.97
N VAL A 864 -34.66 -10.68 21.49
CA VAL A 864 -35.08 -10.56 20.09
C VAL A 864 -35.34 -9.10 19.71
N ASP A 865 -36.06 -8.36 20.56
CA ASP A 865 -36.38 -6.95 20.30
C ASP A 865 -35.13 -6.07 20.38
N ALA A 866 -34.24 -6.32 21.35
CA ALA A 866 -33.02 -5.56 21.52
C ALA A 866 -32.01 -5.79 20.37
N VAL A 867 -31.89 -7.01 19.85
CA VAL A 867 -31.07 -7.29 18.65
C VAL A 867 -31.65 -6.58 17.44
N ARG A 868 -32.98 -6.58 17.27
CA ARG A 868 -33.63 -5.86 16.17
C ARG A 868 -33.40 -4.35 16.24
N ASP A 869 -33.49 -3.77 17.43
CA ASP A 869 -33.24 -2.33 17.63
C ASP A 869 -31.77 -1.97 17.52
N LEU A 870 -30.85 -2.88 17.88
CA LEU A 870 -29.43 -2.71 17.62
C LEU A 870 -29.14 -2.65 16.11
N VAL A 871 -29.70 -3.55 15.30
CA VAL A 871 -29.52 -3.52 13.83
C VAL A 871 -29.98 -2.18 13.24
N LYS A 872 -31.10 -1.62 13.69
CA LYS A 872 -31.60 -0.31 13.22
C LYS A 872 -30.66 0.85 13.56
N ARG A 873 -29.89 0.78 14.65
CA ARG A 873 -28.96 1.83 15.07
C ARG A 873 -27.64 1.82 14.28
N LEU A 874 -27.34 0.72 13.59
CA LEU A 874 -26.15 0.60 12.76
C LEU A 874 -26.40 1.31 11.44
N ILE A 875 -25.96 2.58 11.32
CA ILE A 875 -26.18 3.41 10.13
C ILE A 875 -24.83 3.72 9.47
N VAL A 876 -24.72 3.40 8.17
CA VAL A 876 -23.58 3.71 7.29
C VAL A 876 -23.99 4.81 6.31
N VAL A 877 -25.03 4.55 5.52
CA VAL A 877 -25.69 5.48 4.61
C VAL A 877 -26.84 6.16 5.33
N ARG A 878 -26.81 7.49 5.40
CA ARG A 878 -27.86 8.31 6.02
C ARG A 878 -28.85 8.78 4.96
N GLY A 879 -30.14 8.59 5.21
CA GLY A 879 -31.21 9.09 4.35
C GLY A 879 -32.52 8.32 4.55
N ASP A 880 -33.66 8.99 4.40
CA ASP A 880 -35.01 8.41 4.56
C ASP A 880 -35.64 7.99 3.22
N ASP A 881 -35.03 8.37 2.10
CA ASP A 881 -35.46 7.96 0.78
C ASP A 881 -35.30 6.43 0.58
N ALA A 882 -36.05 5.89 -0.38
CA ALA A 882 -36.08 4.44 -0.62
C ALA A 882 -34.71 3.89 -1.02
N LEU A 883 -33.95 4.64 -1.81
CA LEU A 883 -32.62 4.24 -2.29
C LEU A 883 -31.59 4.23 -1.15
N SER A 884 -31.56 5.27 -0.31
CA SER A 884 -30.67 5.30 0.85
C SER A 884 -30.96 4.17 1.84
N ARG A 885 -32.23 3.82 2.06
CA ARG A 885 -32.61 2.68 2.92
C ARG A 885 -32.18 1.34 2.33
N GLU A 886 -32.33 1.16 1.02
CA GLU A 886 -31.85 -0.05 0.33
C GLU A 886 -30.32 -0.15 0.39
N ALA A 887 -29.62 0.94 0.08
CA ALA A 887 -28.17 1.01 0.16
C ALA A 887 -27.66 0.74 1.59
N GLN A 888 -28.34 1.28 2.61
CA GLN A 888 -28.03 1.03 4.01
C GLN A 888 -28.20 -0.44 4.40
N THR A 889 -29.30 -1.05 3.94
CA THR A 889 -29.59 -2.46 4.18
C THR A 889 -28.53 -3.35 3.55
N ASN A 890 -28.11 -3.03 2.32
CA ASN A 890 -27.07 -3.78 1.60
C ASN A 890 -25.69 -3.61 2.25
N ALA A 891 -25.30 -2.38 2.61
CA ALA A 891 -24.00 -2.11 3.24
C ALA A 891 -23.81 -2.83 4.59
N THR A 892 -24.90 -3.03 5.35
CA THR A 892 -24.85 -3.69 6.67
C THR A 892 -25.33 -5.13 6.67
N LEU A 893 -25.66 -5.71 5.50
CA LEU A 893 -26.31 -7.00 5.38
C LEU A 893 -25.52 -8.13 6.05
N ASN A 894 -24.26 -8.30 5.65
CA ASN A 894 -23.39 -9.37 6.15
C ASN A 894 -23.13 -9.25 7.66
N PHE A 895 -22.91 -8.03 8.15
CA PHE A 895 -22.70 -7.80 9.58
C PHE A 895 -23.98 -8.03 10.39
N SER A 896 -25.14 -7.65 9.87
CA SER A 896 -26.44 -7.90 10.52
C SER A 896 -26.76 -9.39 10.60
N MET A 897 -26.42 -10.17 9.57
CA MET A 897 -26.53 -11.64 9.60
C MET A 897 -25.62 -12.25 10.66
N HIS A 898 -24.36 -11.78 10.76
CA HIS A 898 -23.42 -12.21 11.79
C HIS A 898 -23.89 -11.86 13.21
N LEU A 899 -24.43 -10.66 13.39
CA LEU A 899 -24.98 -10.19 14.67
C LEU A 899 -26.15 -11.05 15.13
N ARG A 900 -27.12 -11.31 14.24
CA ARG A 900 -28.27 -12.19 14.53
C ARG A 900 -27.84 -13.63 14.82
N ALA A 901 -26.86 -14.15 14.09
CA ALA A 901 -26.31 -15.49 14.29
C ALA A 901 -25.56 -15.64 15.63
N THR A 902 -24.93 -14.58 16.13
CA THR A 902 -24.18 -14.61 17.39
C THR A 902 -25.10 -14.42 18.60
N PHE A 903 -26.02 -13.45 18.52
CA PHE A 903 -26.92 -13.07 19.62
C PHE A 903 -28.32 -13.66 19.52
N ALA A 904 -28.47 -14.82 18.87
CA ALA A 904 -29.73 -15.55 18.87
C ALA A 904 -30.14 -15.94 20.30
N SER A 905 -31.43 -15.87 20.60
CA SER A 905 -32.02 -16.11 21.94
C SER A 905 -31.43 -17.36 22.64
N ARG A 906 -31.44 -18.50 21.96
CA ARG A 906 -30.89 -19.78 22.46
C ARG A 906 -29.41 -19.70 22.81
N LYS A 907 -28.59 -19.06 21.98
CA LYS A 907 -27.15 -18.94 22.23
C LYS A 907 -26.82 -18.03 23.41
N VAL A 908 -27.51 -16.90 23.49
CA VAL A 908 -27.32 -15.94 24.58
C VAL A 908 -27.59 -16.58 25.94
N LEU A 909 -28.63 -17.41 26.01
CA LEU A 909 -29.07 -18.06 27.23
C LEU A 909 -28.28 -19.35 27.53
N GLU A 910 -28.18 -20.28 26.56
CA GLU A 910 -27.59 -21.60 26.80
C GLU A 910 -26.05 -21.66 26.65
N GLN A 911 -25.45 -20.79 25.83
CA GLN A 911 -23.99 -20.81 25.60
C GLN A 911 -23.27 -19.69 26.35
N HIS A 912 -23.82 -18.48 26.31
CA HIS A 912 -23.19 -17.30 26.89
C HIS A 912 -23.63 -17.01 28.34
N HIS A 913 -24.83 -17.48 28.74
CA HIS A 913 -25.42 -17.26 30.07
C HIS A 913 -25.45 -15.78 30.49
N LEU A 914 -25.68 -14.85 29.55
CA LEU A 914 -25.67 -13.41 29.86
C LEU A 914 -26.81 -13.02 30.80
N SER A 915 -26.66 -11.91 31.53
CA SER A 915 -27.66 -11.37 32.47
C SER A 915 -28.17 -9.97 32.09
N ILE A 916 -29.25 -9.47 32.71
CA ILE A 916 -29.80 -8.12 32.48
C ILE A 916 -28.79 -7.03 32.86
N LEU A 917 -27.99 -7.26 33.91
CA LEU A 917 -26.87 -6.38 34.29
C LEU A 917 -25.70 -6.44 33.30
N CYS A 918 -25.71 -7.42 32.40
CA CYS A 918 -24.76 -7.61 31.31
C CYS A 918 -25.41 -7.27 29.94
N PRO A 919 -26.05 -6.10 29.72
CA PRO A 919 -26.55 -5.76 28.40
C PRO A 919 -25.37 -5.27 27.57
N ALA A 920 -24.64 -6.20 26.92
CA ALA A 920 -23.45 -6.00 26.07
C ALA A 920 -23.06 -4.52 25.85
N SER A 921 -22.51 -3.90 26.90
CA SER A 921 -22.12 -2.49 26.87
C SER A 921 -20.69 -2.44 26.37
N ALA A 922 -20.51 -2.03 25.12
CA ALA A 922 -19.19 -1.71 24.62
C ALA A 922 -18.78 -0.35 25.21
N SER A 923 -18.20 -0.37 26.42
CA SER A 923 -17.49 0.80 26.96
C SER A 923 -16.16 0.40 27.57
N THR A 924 -15.10 0.97 27.01
CA THR A 924 -13.76 1.05 27.57
C THR A 924 -13.78 1.76 28.92
N GLY A 925 -13.01 1.23 29.87
CA GLY A 925 -13.00 1.66 31.26
C GLY A 925 -12.68 3.15 31.45
N ARG A 926 -13.67 3.89 31.97
CA ARG A 926 -13.46 5.05 32.84
C ARG A 926 -14.56 5.01 33.89
N ALA A 927 -14.26 4.41 35.03
CA ALA A 927 -15.11 4.50 36.21
C ALA A 927 -15.17 5.96 36.64
N LYS A 928 -16.32 6.61 36.45
CA LYS A 928 -16.69 7.80 37.23
C LYS A 928 -17.71 7.35 38.26
N ILE A 929 -17.29 7.46 39.51
CA ILE A 929 -18.12 7.40 40.70
C ILE A 929 -18.99 8.66 40.66
N ASP A 930 -20.28 8.52 40.41
CA ASP A 930 -21.31 9.47 40.85
C ASP A 930 -22.63 8.70 40.97
N GLY A 931 -23.18 8.71 42.19
CA GLY A 931 -24.42 8.05 42.54
C GLY A 931 -25.63 8.76 41.93
N GLY A 932 -26.49 7.99 41.27
CA GLY A 932 -27.79 8.43 40.79
C GLY A 932 -28.59 7.26 40.27
N ASP A 933 -29.69 6.94 40.96
CA ASP A 933 -30.71 5.97 40.56
C ASP A 933 -31.19 6.22 39.13
N ASN A 934 -31.05 5.22 38.24
CA ASN A 934 -31.81 5.14 37.00
C ASN A 934 -31.94 3.68 36.54
N ARG A 935 -33.15 3.12 36.69
CA ARG A 935 -33.54 1.75 36.31
C ARG A 935 -33.86 1.57 34.82
N ASN A 936 -33.16 2.25 33.92
CA ASN A 936 -33.30 2.09 32.46
C ASN A 936 -31.94 1.94 31.81
N THR A 937 -31.38 0.72 31.81
CA THR A 937 -30.08 0.41 31.21
C THR A 937 -30.26 -0.34 29.89
N VAL A 938 -30.13 0.44 28.81
CA VAL A 938 -30.11 0.00 27.39
C VAL A 938 -28.79 -0.69 27.08
N LEU A 939 -28.80 -1.66 26.16
CA LEU A 939 -27.63 -2.14 25.39
C LEU A 939 -26.90 -0.95 24.71
N GLU A 940 -26.09 -0.22 25.47
CA GLU A 940 -25.23 0.86 24.98
C GLU A 940 -23.94 0.26 24.39
N ILE A 941 -24.02 -0.15 23.13
CA ILE A 941 -22.88 -0.02 22.22
C ILE A 941 -22.86 1.46 21.83
N ARG A 942 -22.21 2.32 22.63
CA ARG A 942 -22.01 3.72 22.22
C ARG A 942 -21.13 3.72 20.97
N SER A 943 -21.57 4.50 19.98
CA SER A 943 -20.99 4.73 18.66
C SER A 943 -19.62 5.43 18.68
N HIS A 944 -18.75 5.13 19.64
CA HIS A 944 -17.41 5.70 19.73
C HIS A 944 -16.43 5.13 18.68
N THR A 945 -16.81 4.12 17.91
CA THR A 945 -16.02 3.68 16.75
C THR A 945 -16.38 4.46 15.47
N VAL A 946 -17.60 4.99 15.36
CA VAL A 946 -18.05 5.76 14.18
C VAL A 946 -17.79 7.26 14.36
N ALA A 947 -17.85 7.79 15.59
CA ALA A 947 -17.65 9.22 15.85
C ALA A 947 -16.19 9.69 15.81
N THR A 948 -15.21 8.79 15.88
CA THR A 948 -13.78 9.14 15.85
C THR A 948 -13.24 9.32 14.43
N VAL A 949 -14.02 8.96 13.42
CA VAL A 949 -13.71 9.21 12.00
C VAL A 949 -13.84 10.71 11.65
N GLY A 950 -14.65 11.47 12.41
CA GLY A 950 -14.91 12.89 12.15
C GLY A 950 -13.99 13.89 12.85
N LYS A 951 -13.04 13.48 13.72
CA LYS A 951 -12.25 14.42 14.55
C LYS A 951 -10.75 14.47 14.27
N PHE A 952 -10.23 13.65 13.36
CA PHE A 952 -8.78 13.64 13.03
C PHE A 952 -8.43 13.94 11.57
N TYR A 953 -9.40 14.35 10.75
CA TYR A 953 -9.16 14.79 9.38
C TYR A 953 -10.03 15.99 9.02
N ILE A 954 -9.64 17.16 9.53
CA ILE A 954 -9.94 18.46 8.92
C ILE A 954 -8.64 19.29 9.03
N PRO A 955 -8.17 19.95 7.95
CA PRO A 955 -7.02 20.86 8.00
C PRO A 955 -7.21 22.02 9.00
#